data_AF-A0A9R1SPB5-F1
#
_entry.id   AF-A0A9R1SPB5-F1
#
_cell.length_a   1.000
_cell.length_b   1.000
_cell.length_c   1.000
_cell.angle_alpha   90.00
_cell.angle_beta   90.00
_cell.angle_gamma   90.00
#
_symmetry.space_group_name_H-M   'P 1'
#
loop_
_entity.id
_entity.type
_entity.pdbx_description
1 polymer ?
#
loop_
_entity_poly.entity_id
_entity_poly.type
_entity_poly.pdbx_seq_one_letter_code
_entity_poly.pdbx_strand_id
1 'polypeptide(L)'
;MRGLGYFIALLFFPMTFGVDFHVEPESYNAHRVYVKSPVAARSLIGTGSDADISSIYHHIQKRSADDGPDSCNGLKGFETKLTSNTHNFTFQDYSRSVALAWVGDGTGVVLALTTFQMPIVFMRFGQSKLYRSEDYGKSFEDVTELINNTFISTDFGIAIGPENSGKVILTGDASGGSGARIFRSRDFGKRFIHTELPFHPLMQIIYNPQNSDVLTAISVTHDLWISKDFGEKWKKIHEMVCVVNWGMDTLFFSTNLNGSCYDKGVLVLRKSADLGVNIKTVAERIYSFGIGGRFLFASVMAGSGNVMPSASEDMIRAIHVSVDKGETWNMAQLPPVGHEQFYSILAANDEMVFMHVDEPGDTGFGTIYVSDDRGTVYSKSLERHLYTTPGGETDFTNVTSLRGVFTTSVLVEDGSVQTVISFDQGGEWVPLKKPENTKCDSTAKDPEMCSLHIHASYSTSMKVNVPMLPLSEPNAVGLILAHGSVGDTISIMTPDVYVSDDGGYTWMQALKGPHHYAILDSGGLLVAVEHNTATPISEIKFSTDEGQCWHVYKFTQTPMFFTGLASEPGARSVNVSLWGYEDALISHWVTYTIDFKDLLTRTCQENDYVQWLAHSDDISDPEDGCMLGYKERFLRVRKDSVCWIGRDYIVTKQPTPCRCTLDDFLCDFGYYRKENSSECIEQADLKGHDLEICIHGKKEQLQTNGYRKIPGDKCEGGEEPERRVVDLSKRCVSDLLEPQLLTDKSSSHSAPIIAIVIAILLIGVVFGVLFVKKYVCGGRFLVHRYSVLQHNVEANGIDDALDTDVAGAPKNDFHDDSDEDLLE
;
A
#
# COMPACT_ATOMS: atom_id res chain seq x y z
N MET A 1 36.86 -32.63 -58.72
CA MET A 1 37.13 -33.90 -59.44
C MET A 1 36.93 -35.08 -58.47
N ARG A 2 37.10 -36.33 -58.93
CA ARG A 2 36.93 -37.60 -58.17
C ARG A 2 37.58 -37.57 -56.75
N GLY A 3 37.09 -38.25 -55.70
CA GLY A 3 35.83 -39.01 -55.52
C GLY A 3 35.98 -40.30 -54.68
N LEU A 4 35.00 -40.59 -53.80
CA LEU A 4 34.82 -41.80 -52.93
C LEU A 4 35.89 -42.04 -51.82
N GLY A 5 35.58 -42.73 -50.70
CA GLY A 5 34.32 -43.36 -50.28
C GLY A 5 34.31 -43.89 -48.81
N TYR A 6 33.17 -44.46 -48.39
CA TYR A 6 32.79 -44.91 -47.04
C TYR A 6 33.62 -46.05 -46.41
N PHE A 7 33.71 -46.13 -45.07
CA PHE A 7 32.92 -47.10 -44.24
C PHE A 7 33.01 -46.88 -42.71
N ILE A 8 32.19 -47.61 -41.93
CA ILE A 8 31.96 -47.47 -40.47
C ILE A 8 32.45 -48.73 -39.71
N ALA A 9 33.03 -48.56 -38.52
CA ALA A 9 33.06 -49.57 -37.45
C ALA A 9 33.26 -48.94 -36.04
N LEU A 10 32.60 -49.50 -35.02
CA LEU A 10 32.80 -49.22 -33.57
C LEU A 10 33.56 -50.39 -32.91
N LEU A 11 34.10 -50.21 -31.69
CA LEU A 11 33.72 -51.00 -30.48
C LEU A 11 34.66 -50.82 -29.24
N PHE A 12 34.02 -50.80 -28.05
CA PHE A 12 34.46 -51.15 -26.67
C PHE A 12 35.68 -50.49 -25.93
N PHE A 13 35.36 -49.71 -24.87
CA PHE A 13 35.64 -49.89 -23.41
C PHE A 13 37.04 -50.32 -22.88
N PRO A 14 37.52 -49.81 -21.72
CA PRO A 14 36.93 -49.94 -20.36
C PRO A 14 36.58 -48.59 -19.68
N MET A 15 35.67 -48.44 -18.70
CA MET A 15 35.26 -49.20 -17.49
C MET A 15 36.12 -48.92 -16.23
N THR A 16 35.57 -48.12 -15.31
CA THR A 16 35.88 -48.06 -13.87
C THR A 16 34.57 -47.94 -13.06
N PHE A 17 34.61 -48.22 -11.76
CA PHE A 17 33.42 -48.48 -10.93
C PHE A 17 32.71 -47.21 -10.43
N GLY A 18 31.38 -47.23 -10.48
CA GLY A 18 30.51 -46.49 -9.56
C GLY A 18 30.02 -47.42 -8.43
N VAL A 19 29.60 -46.85 -7.31
CA VAL A 19 28.99 -47.58 -6.18
C VAL A 19 27.68 -46.87 -5.84
N ASP A 20 26.58 -47.62 -5.80
CA ASP A 20 25.28 -47.06 -5.44
C ASP A 20 25.24 -46.61 -3.98
N PHE A 21 24.73 -45.39 -3.76
CA PHE A 21 24.09 -45.01 -2.51
C PHE A 21 22.64 -44.63 -2.82
N HIS A 22 21.72 -45.54 -2.49
CA HIS A 22 20.30 -45.30 -2.59
C HIS A 22 19.90 -44.37 -1.44
N VAL A 23 19.54 -43.13 -1.78
CA VAL A 23 18.95 -42.17 -0.84
C VAL A 23 17.51 -41.94 -1.29
N GLU A 24 16.56 -42.10 -0.37
CA GLU A 24 15.14 -41.84 -0.64
C GLU A 24 14.90 -40.32 -0.64
N PRO A 25 14.11 -39.76 -1.57
CA PRO A 25 13.69 -38.37 -1.47
C PRO A 25 12.67 -38.24 -0.35
N GLU A 26 13.05 -37.62 0.77
CA GLU A 26 12.13 -37.36 1.88
C GLU A 26 10.98 -36.44 1.46
N SER A 27 9.79 -36.71 2.00
CA SER A 27 8.53 -36.06 1.63
C SER A 27 8.45 -34.62 2.12
N TYR A 28 8.81 -33.66 1.26
CA TYR A 28 8.41 -32.26 1.44
C TYR A 28 6.88 -32.15 1.41
N ASN A 29 6.27 -31.96 2.58
CA ASN A 29 4.83 -31.79 2.75
C ASN A 29 4.40 -30.39 2.29
N ALA A 30 4.32 -30.19 0.97
CA ALA A 30 3.67 -29.02 0.38
C ALA A 30 2.21 -28.93 0.86
N HIS A 31 1.91 -27.98 1.74
CA HIS A 31 0.55 -27.69 2.18
C HIS A 31 -0.16 -26.94 1.04
N ARG A 32 -0.95 -27.67 0.25
CA ARG A 32 -1.81 -27.10 -0.77
C ARG A 32 -3.00 -26.39 -0.12
N VAL A 33 -2.97 -25.07 -0.07
CA VAL A 33 -4.14 -24.27 0.31
C VAL A 33 -5.08 -24.19 -0.89
N TYR A 34 -6.36 -24.54 -0.68
CA TYR A 34 -7.39 -24.45 -1.71
C TYR A 34 -8.01 -23.04 -1.74
N VAL A 35 -7.81 -22.32 -2.85
CA VAL A 35 -8.84 -21.36 -3.29
C VAL A 35 -10.12 -22.16 -3.58
N LYS A 36 -11.26 -21.78 -2.99
CA LYS A 36 -12.54 -22.47 -3.15
C LYS A 36 -13.07 -22.36 -4.59
N SER A 37 -12.61 -23.24 -5.48
CA SER A 37 -13.19 -23.41 -6.81
C SER A 37 -14.69 -23.73 -6.70
N PRO A 38 -15.58 -23.16 -7.55
CA PRO A 38 -17.03 -23.31 -7.41
C PRO A 38 -17.56 -24.76 -7.43
N VAL A 39 -16.74 -25.71 -7.90
CA VAL A 39 -17.06 -27.14 -7.98
C VAL A 39 -17.19 -27.81 -6.60
N ALA A 40 -16.59 -27.26 -5.55
CA ALA A 40 -16.54 -27.87 -4.21
C ALA A 40 -17.89 -27.93 -3.48
N ALA A 41 -18.88 -27.11 -3.86
CA ALA A 41 -20.16 -26.94 -3.15
C ALA A 41 -21.18 -28.11 -3.32
N ARG A 42 -20.71 -29.36 -3.49
CA ARG A 42 -21.56 -30.53 -3.84
C ARG A 42 -21.51 -31.72 -2.89
N SER A 43 -20.78 -31.66 -1.78
CA SER A 43 -20.58 -32.81 -0.87
C SER A 43 -21.63 -32.97 0.25
N LEU A 44 -22.55 -32.01 0.45
CA LEU A 44 -23.46 -31.97 1.61
C LEU A 44 -24.95 -32.23 1.33
N ILE A 45 -25.35 -32.60 0.10
CA ILE A 45 -26.75 -32.94 -0.21
C ILE A 45 -26.92 -34.46 -0.36
N GLY A 46 -27.02 -35.14 0.78
CA GLY A 46 -27.21 -36.58 0.89
C GLY A 46 -28.64 -36.98 1.26
N THR A 47 -29.48 -37.26 0.25
CA THR A 47 -30.77 -37.98 0.35
C THR A 47 -31.82 -37.45 1.35
N GLY A 48 -32.75 -36.61 0.89
CA GLY A 48 -33.90 -36.14 1.69
C GLY A 48 -35.08 -35.61 0.87
N SER A 49 -35.86 -36.51 0.25
CA SER A 49 -37.20 -36.32 -0.36
C SER A 49 -37.48 -35.09 -1.24
N ASP A 50 -37.81 -35.32 -2.52
CA ASP A 50 -38.34 -34.30 -3.44
C ASP A 50 -39.71 -33.73 -2.99
N ALA A 51 -39.71 -32.55 -2.35
CA ALA A 51 -40.87 -31.67 -2.20
C ALA A 51 -40.43 -30.21 -1.89
N ASP A 52 -41.09 -29.23 -2.52
CA ASP A 52 -41.06 -27.78 -2.21
C ASP A 52 -39.70 -27.11 -1.95
N ILE A 53 -38.77 -27.21 -2.91
CA ILE A 53 -37.69 -26.21 -3.08
C ILE A 53 -38.13 -25.17 -4.13
N SER A 54 -39.12 -24.35 -3.78
CA SER A 54 -39.61 -23.26 -4.66
C SER A 54 -40.25 -22.06 -3.93
N SER A 55 -40.28 -22.08 -2.59
CA SER A 55 -41.10 -21.15 -1.78
C SER A 55 -40.31 -20.23 -0.84
N ILE A 56 -38.98 -20.31 -0.81
CA ILE A 56 -38.11 -19.42 -0.02
C ILE A 56 -37.16 -18.66 -0.97
N TYR A 57 -37.76 -17.77 -1.76
CA TYR A 57 -37.08 -16.68 -2.45
C TYR A 57 -37.90 -15.42 -2.23
N HIS A 58 -37.53 -14.61 -1.24
CA HIS A 58 -38.08 -13.25 -1.18
C HIS A 58 -37.44 -12.42 -2.29
N HIS A 59 -38.26 -11.91 -3.21
CA HIS A 59 -37.80 -10.93 -4.19
C HIS A 59 -37.23 -9.70 -3.47
N ILE A 60 -35.91 -9.48 -3.60
CA ILE A 60 -35.46 -8.12 -3.88
C ILE A 60 -36.18 -7.73 -5.18
N GLN A 61 -37.15 -6.83 -5.08
CA GLN A 61 -37.93 -6.40 -6.24
C GLN A 61 -37.11 -5.42 -7.08
N LYS A 62 -36.10 -5.96 -7.76
CA LYS A 62 -35.55 -5.37 -8.98
C LYS A 62 -36.73 -4.96 -9.86
N ARG A 63 -36.67 -3.74 -10.41
CA ARG A 63 -37.22 -3.54 -11.75
C ARG A 63 -36.40 -4.47 -12.65
N SER A 64 -37.02 -5.55 -13.11
CA SER A 64 -36.35 -6.54 -13.93
C SER A 64 -35.84 -5.88 -15.21
N ALA A 65 -34.69 -6.31 -15.71
CA ALA A 65 -34.21 -5.88 -17.03
C ALA A 65 -35.18 -6.30 -18.17
N ASP A 66 -36.10 -7.23 -17.90
CA ASP A 66 -37.23 -7.60 -18.74
C ASP A 66 -38.42 -6.62 -18.69
N ASP A 67 -38.51 -5.69 -17.72
CA ASP A 67 -39.65 -4.76 -17.55
C ASP A 67 -39.58 -3.53 -18.51
N GLY A 68 -38.92 -3.73 -19.65
CA GLY A 68 -38.88 -2.84 -20.80
C GLY A 68 -38.10 -1.52 -20.62
N PRO A 69 -37.99 -0.73 -21.70
CA PRO A 69 -37.37 0.60 -21.67
C PRO A 69 -38.20 1.65 -20.91
N ASP A 70 -39.41 1.32 -20.45
CA ASP A 70 -40.37 2.29 -19.92
C ASP A 70 -40.21 2.61 -18.43
N SER A 71 -39.47 1.80 -17.66
CA SER A 71 -39.39 1.96 -16.20
C SER A 71 -38.55 3.20 -15.78
N CYS A 72 -37.46 3.49 -16.48
CA CYS A 72 -36.55 4.62 -16.20
C CYS A 72 -37.08 6.01 -16.60
N ASN A 73 -38.36 6.15 -16.99
CA ASN A 73 -38.99 7.41 -17.44
C ASN A 73 -39.26 8.46 -16.33
N GLY A 74 -38.51 8.43 -15.22
CA GLY A 74 -38.77 9.22 -14.00
C GLY A 74 -38.56 10.72 -14.16
N LEU A 75 -37.38 11.13 -14.65
CA LEU A 75 -37.00 12.54 -14.72
C LEU A 75 -37.42 13.19 -16.06
N LYS A 76 -38.29 14.20 -15.97
CA LYS A 76 -38.79 14.97 -17.12
C LYS A 76 -38.40 16.44 -16.98
N GLY A 77 -37.96 17.05 -18.09
CA GLY A 77 -37.51 18.45 -18.11
C GLY A 77 -36.15 18.71 -17.45
N PHE A 78 -35.32 17.68 -17.26
CA PHE A 78 -33.96 17.86 -16.75
C PHE A 78 -33.09 18.68 -17.72
N GLU A 79 -33.23 18.50 -19.04
CA GLU A 79 -32.49 19.24 -20.07
C GLU A 79 -32.57 20.76 -19.86
N THR A 80 -33.78 21.29 -19.67
CA THR A 80 -34.03 22.73 -19.46
C THR A 80 -33.44 23.26 -18.15
N LYS A 81 -33.40 22.42 -17.11
CA LYS A 81 -32.86 22.77 -15.78
C LYS A 81 -31.33 22.74 -15.73
N LEU A 82 -30.72 21.73 -16.35
CA LEU A 82 -29.28 21.60 -16.43
C LEU A 82 -28.71 22.64 -17.42
N THR A 83 -29.43 22.98 -18.50
CA THR A 83 -29.00 24.03 -19.44
C THR A 83 -29.03 25.44 -18.84
N SER A 84 -29.93 25.72 -17.87
CA SER A 84 -29.86 26.99 -17.12
C SER A 84 -28.76 27.03 -16.04
N ASN A 85 -28.15 25.88 -15.73
CA ASN A 85 -27.17 25.70 -14.66
C ASN A 85 -25.85 25.06 -15.15
N THR A 86 -25.59 25.13 -16.46
CA THR A 86 -24.31 24.75 -17.09
C THR A 86 -23.55 26.01 -17.42
N HIS A 87 -22.40 26.18 -16.78
CA HIS A 87 -21.53 27.35 -16.87
C HIS A 87 -20.25 26.95 -17.61
N ASN A 88 -19.82 27.71 -18.61
CA ASN A 88 -18.59 27.43 -19.35
C ASN A 88 -17.55 28.54 -19.18
N PHE A 89 -16.28 28.15 -19.13
CA PHE A 89 -15.15 29.07 -19.09
C PHE A 89 -14.00 28.60 -19.98
N THR A 90 -13.45 29.49 -20.80
CA THR A 90 -12.35 29.19 -21.74
C THR A 90 -11.09 29.94 -21.33
N PHE A 91 -10.07 29.21 -20.88
CA PHE A 91 -8.80 29.78 -20.44
C PHE A 91 -8.01 30.30 -21.64
N GLN A 92 -7.70 31.59 -21.65
CA GLN A 92 -6.95 32.25 -22.73
C GLN A 92 -5.45 31.96 -22.60
N ASP A 93 -5.07 30.68 -22.66
CA ASP A 93 -3.70 30.21 -22.45
C ASP A 93 -3.33 29.01 -23.32
N TYR A 94 -2.02 28.88 -23.60
CA TYR A 94 -1.45 27.87 -24.51
C TYR A 94 -0.68 26.76 -23.78
N SER A 95 -0.68 26.75 -22.44
CA SER A 95 -0.05 25.73 -21.62
C SER A 95 -0.65 24.34 -21.89
N ARG A 96 0.19 23.30 -21.92
CA ARG A 96 -0.25 21.91 -22.14
C ARG A 96 -0.64 21.18 -20.86
N SER A 97 -0.44 21.80 -19.70
CA SER A 97 -0.74 21.25 -18.39
C SER A 97 -1.52 22.27 -17.55
N VAL A 98 -2.40 21.74 -16.70
CA VAL A 98 -3.15 22.47 -15.67
C VAL A 98 -3.07 21.65 -14.39
N ALA A 99 -2.59 22.26 -13.30
CA ALA A 99 -2.71 21.71 -11.95
C ALA A 99 -3.93 22.33 -11.27
N LEU A 100 -4.81 21.50 -10.71
CA LEU A 100 -6.04 21.92 -10.03
C LEU A 100 -5.94 21.65 -8.54
N ALA A 101 -6.40 22.59 -7.72
CA ALA A 101 -6.47 22.42 -6.27
C ALA A 101 -7.73 23.08 -5.68
N TRP A 102 -8.50 22.31 -4.92
CA TRP A 102 -9.56 22.83 -4.06
C TRP A 102 -8.96 23.43 -2.79
N VAL A 103 -9.54 24.52 -2.28
CA VAL A 103 -9.02 25.23 -1.10
C VAL A 103 -10.07 25.24 0.01
N GLY A 104 -10.12 24.16 0.79
CA GLY A 104 -11.06 23.95 1.89
C GLY A 104 -12.45 23.44 1.45
N ASP A 105 -13.12 22.73 2.36
CA ASP A 105 -14.49 22.21 2.22
C ASP A 105 -15.54 23.34 2.29
N GLY A 106 -16.49 23.34 1.36
CA GLY A 106 -17.65 24.24 1.34
C GLY A 106 -17.35 25.65 0.86
N THR A 107 -16.10 25.95 0.53
CA THR A 107 -15.66 27.29 0.09
C THR A 107 -16.02 27.57 -1.36
N GLY A 108 -16.17 26.53 -2.19
CA GLY A 108 -16.26 26.64 -3.65
C GLY A 108 -14.98 27.14 -4.33
N VAL A 109 -13.87 27.27 -3.61
CA VAL A 109 -12.63 27.86 -4.13
C VAL A 109 -11.79 26.81 -4.83
N VAL A 110 -11.55 27.03 -6.12
CA VAL A 110 -10.64 26.24 -6.97
C VAL A 110 -9.52 27.14 -7.48
N LEU A 111 -8.28 26.70 -7.33
CA LEU A 111 -7.12 27.26 -8.03
C LEU A 111 -6.76 26.38 -9.22
N ALA A 112 -6.51 27.01 -10.37
CA ALA A 112 -5.99 26.35 -11.56
C ALA A 112 -4.68 27.03 -11.99
N LEU A 113 -3.56 26.33 -11.80
CA LEU A 113 -2.23 26.78 -12.18
C LEU A 113 -1.87 26.18 -13.55
N THR A 114 -1.59 27.03 -14.52
CA THR A 114 -1.05 26.61 -15.82
C THR A 114 0.43 26.97 -15.93
N THR A 115 1.21 26.16 -16.63
CA THR A 115 2.66 26.34 -16.77
C THR A 115 3.12 26.03 -18.19
N PHE A 116 3.92 26.94 -18.77
CA PHE A 116 4.49 26.81 -20.09
C PHE A 116 5.99 27.11 -20.06
N GLN A 117 6.81 26.17 -20.54
CA GLN A 117 8.27 26.32 -20.62
C GLN A 117 8.74 26.14 -22.06
N MET A 118 9.44 27.13 -22.60
CA MET A 118 10.07 27.03 -23.92
C MET A 118 11.41 26.28 -23.83
N PRO A 119 11.62 25.18 -24.58
CA PRO A 119 12.90 24.48 -24.62
C PRO A 119 13.93 25.24 -25.45
N ILE A 120 14.57 26.24 -24.83
CA ILE A 120 15.68 27.01 -25.42
C ILE A 120 16.96 26.69 -24.64
N VAL A 121 17.95 26.14 -25.35
CA VAL A 121 19.13 25.41 -24.83
C VAL A 121 19.97 26.17 -23.78
N PHE A 122 19.82 27.50 -23.66
CA PHE A 122 20.60 28.32 -22.72
C PHE A 122 19.77 29.29 -21.85
N MET A 123 18.43 29.29 -21.93
CA MET A 123 17.58 30.13 -21.08
C MET A 123 16.22 29.47 -20.80
N ARG A 124 15.89 29.28 -19.51
CA ARG A 124 14.55 28.88 -19.05
C ARG A 124 13.57 30.05 -19.19
N PHE A 125 12.97 30.23 -20.36
CA PHE A 125 11.78 31.06 -20.51
C PHE A 125 10.54 30.26 -20.10
N GLY A 126 10.25 30.29 -18.80
CA GLY A 126 9.01 29.80 -18.23
C GLY A 126 7.99 30.93 -18.03
N GLN A 127 6.71 30.64 -18.25
CA GLN A 127 5.58 31.45 -17.82
C GLN A 127 4.60 30.56 -17.06
N SER A 128 3.96 31.12 -16.05
CA SER A 128 2.87 30.47 -15.32
C SER A 128 1.68 31.42 -15.28
N LYS A 129 0.47 30.89 -15.29
CA LYS A 129 -0.75 31.64 -14.96
C LYS A 129 -1.48 30.99 -13.82
N LEU A 130 -2.07 31.81 -12.96
CA LEU A 130 -2.87 31.35 -11.83
C LEU A 130 -4.29 31.87 -11.99
N TYR A 131 -5.23 30.95 -12.15
CA TYR A 131 -6.66 31.21 -12.21
C TYR A 131 -7.34 30.84 -10.90
N ARG A 132 -8.39 31.56 -10.52
CA ARG A 132 -9.10 31.36 -9.25
C ARG A 132 -10.62 31.46 -9.41
N SER A 133 -11.34 30.48 -8.89
CA SER A 133 -12.80 30.45 -8.75
C SER A 133 -13.21 30.66 -7.29
N GLU A 134 -14.45 31.12 -7.04
CA GLU A 134 -15.14 31.06 -5.74
C GLU A 134 -16.50 30.33 -5.82
N ASP A 135 -16.77 29.67 -6.94
CA ASP A 135 -18.11 29.23 -7.36
C ASP A 135 -18.14 27.78 -7.86
N TYR A 136 -17.25 26.94 -7.33
CA TYR A 136 -17.06 25.52 -7.70
C TYR A 136 -16.60 25.34 -9.15
N GLY A 137 -15.88 26.31 -9.71
CA GLY A 137 -15.34 26.28 -11.06
C GLY A 137 -16.32 26.74 -12.16
N LYS A 138 -17.42 27.44 -11.81
CA LYS A 138 -18.36 28.00 -12.80
C LYS A 138 -17.80 29.23 -13.52
N SER A 139 -16.95 30.00 -12.82
CA SER A 139 -16.17 31.10 -13.40
C SER A 139 -14.78 31.18 -12.76
N PHE A 140 -13.83 31.74 -13.49
CA PHE A 140 -12.45 31.92 -13.04
C PHE A 140 -11.96 33.36 -13.32
N GLU A 141 -11.24 33.92 -12.37
CA GLU A 141 -10.49 35.18 -12.49
C GLU A 141 -9.01 34.87 -12.75
N ASP A 142 -8.36 35.61 -13.67
CA ASP A 142 -6.90 35.54 -13.87
C ASP A 142 -6.21 36.36 -12.78
N VAL A 143 -5.61 35.68 -11.80
CA VAL A 143 -4.96 36.27 -10.63
C VAL A 143 -3.43 36.18 -10.70
N THR A 144 -2.88 36.00 -11.90
CA THR A 144 -1.44 35.84 -12.16
C THR A 144 -0.60 37.04 -11.68
N GLU A 145 -1.19 38.24 -11.60
CA GLU A 145 -0.52 39.41 -11.03
C GLU A 145 -0.19 39.25 -9.54
N LEU A 146 -0.96 38.45 -8.77
CA LEU A 146 -0.70 38.20 -7.34
C LEU A 146 0.61 37.44 -7.09
N ILE A 147 1.09 36.68 -8.09
CA ILE A 147 2.40 36.01 -8.07
C ILE A 147 3.47 36.80 -8.86
N ASN A 148 3.22 38.08 -9.16
CA ASN A 148 4.09 38.94 -9.97
C ASN A 148 4.50 38.32 -11.32
N ASN A 149 3.61 37.50 -11.93
CA ASN A 149 3.88 36.72 -13.14
C ASN A 149 5.14 35.82 -13.05
N THR A 150 5.51 35.38 -11.85
CA THR A 150 6.67 34.51 -11.60
C THR A 150 6.39 33.08 -12.09
N PHE A 151 7.41 32.42 -12.64
CA PHE A 151 7.33 30.99 -12.96
C PHE A 151 7.27 30.16 -11.67
N ILE A 152 6.21 29.37 -11.53
CA ILE A 152 5.99 28.38 -10.47
C ILE A 152 6.45 27.02 -10.99
N SER A 153 7.28 26.30 -10.23
CA SER A 153 7.66 24.94 -10.60
C SER A 153 6.50 23.98 -10.36
N THR A 154 6.21 23.16 -11.37
CA THR A 154 5.24 22.05 -11.30
C THR A 154 5.63 20.97 -10.31
N ASP A 155 6.93 20.81 -10.06
CA ASP A 155 7.52 19.70 -9.29
C ASP A 155 7.14 19.78 -7.79
N PHE A 156 6.70 20.97 -7.34
CA PHE A 156 6.19 21.21 -6.00
C PHE A 156 4.66 21.37 -5.94
N GLY A 157 3.95 21.31 -7.08
CA GLY A 157 2.50 21.44 -7.18
C GLY A 157 1.91 22.71 -6.53
N ILE A 158 0.70 22.56 -5.98
CA ILE A 158 0.02 23.58 -5.17
C ILE A 158 -0.11 23.03 -3.74
N ALA A 159 0.67 23.55 -2.80
CA ALA A 159 0.69 23.05 -1.43
C ALA A 159 -0.44 23.68 -0.60
N ILE A 160 -1.58 22.99 -0.54
CA ILE A 160 -2.78 23.37 0.23
C ILE A 160 -2.60 23.01 1.71
N GLY A 161 -2.98 23.92 2.61
CA GLY A 161 -2.96 23.67 4.05
C GLY A 161 -4.16 22.83 4.51
N PRO A 162 -4.03 22.05 5.59
CA PRO A 162 -5.06 21.12 6.05
C PRO A 162 -6.38 21.82 6.43
N GLU A 163 -7.46 21.05 6.36
CA GLU A 163 -8.85 21.48 6.68
C GLU A 163 -9.25 22.80 5.98
N ASN A 164 -10.08 23.60 6.64
CA ASN A 164 -10.53 24.91 6.14
C ASN A 164 -9.56 26.03 6.56
N SER A 165 -8.26 25.74 6.67
CA SER A 165 -7.24 26.73 7.04
C SER A 165 -7.04 27.84 6.00
N GLY A 166 -7.50 27.63 4.76
CA GLY A 166 -7.44 28.61 3.67
C GLY A 166 -6.02 28.95 3.22
N LYS A 167 -5.04 28.13 3.58
CA LYS A 167 -3.62 28.35 3.29
C LYS A 167 -3.20 27.70 1.98
N VAL A 168 -2.37 28.42 1.23
CA VAL A 168 -1.83 27.99 -0.06
C VAL A 168 -0.38 28.43 -0.15
N ILE A 169 0.51 27.53 -0.56
CA ILE A 169 1.90 27.83 -0.91
C ILE A 169 2.15 27.41 -2.37
N LEU A 170 2.79 28.29 -3.12
CA LEU A 170 3.31 28.04 -4.47
C LEU A 170 4.82 28.30 -4.48
N THR A 171 5.61 27.38 -5.04
CA THR A 171 7.08 27.50 -5.07
C THR A 171 7.57 27.88 -6.46
N GLY A 172 8.37 28.94 -6.58
CA GLY A 172 8.88 29.46 -7.85
C GLY A 172 10.38 29.72 -7.85
N ASP A 173 10.94 29.85 -9.06
CA ASP A 173 12.36 30.17 -9.27
C ASP A 173 12.63 31.66 -8.93
N ALA A 174 13.68 31.93 -8.16
CA ALA A 174 14.15 33.29 -7.90
C ALA A 174 15.09 33.77 -9.01
N SER A 175 14.61 34.69 -9.85
CA SER A 175 15.34 35.23 -11.00
C SER A 175 16.62 36.00 -10.58
N GLY A 176 17.74 35.28 -10.46
CA GLY A 176 19.05 35.83 -10.09
C GLY A 176 19.39 35.79 -8.59
N GLY A 177 18.65 35.00 -7.78
CA GLY A 177 18.93 34.78 -6.35
C GLY A 177 19.79 33.55 -6.05
N SER A 178 20.18 33.39 -4.78
CA SER A 178 20.91 32.21 -4.25
C SER A 178 20.03 31.35 -3.32
N GLY A 179 18.73 31.31 -3.60
CA GLY A 179 17.69 30.61 -2.85
C GLY A 179 16.42 30.53 -3.69
N ALA A 180 15.48 29.66 -3.34
CA ALA A 180 14.16 29.62 -3.99
C ALA A 180 13.21 30.67 -3.40
N ARG A 181 12.01 30.85 -3.97
CA ARG A 181 10.99 31.73 -3.39
C ARG A 181 9.61 31.08 -3.34
N ILE A 182 8.83 31.46 -2.33
CA ILE A 182 7.48 30.94 -2.12
C ILE A 182 6.46 32.06 -2.05
N PHE A 183 5.31 31.86 -2.70
CA PHE A 183 4.14 32.73 -2.63
C PHE A 183 3.12 32.09 -1.69
N ARG A 184 2.65 32.86 -0.72
CA ARG A 184 1.88 32.35 0.42
C ARG A 184 0.58 33.12 0.59
N SER A 185 -0.55 32.42 0.57
CA SER A 185 -1.87 32.96 0.94
C SER A 185 -2.33 32.39 2.27
N ARG A 186 -2.99 33.23 3.08
CA ARG A 186 -3.69 32.87 4.33
C ARG A 186 -5.22 33.04 4.20
N ASP A 187 -5.71 33.25 2.97
CA ASP A 187 -7.05 33.74 2.69
C ASP A 187 -7.63 33.15 1.39
N PHE A 188 -7.50 31.84 1.22
CA PHE A 188 -8.07 31.06 0.13
C PHE A 188 -7.62 31.52 -1.26
N GLY A 189 -6.36 31.97 -1.37
CA GLY A 189 -5.77 32.48 -2.60
C GLY A 189 -6.13 33.93 -2.97
N LYS A 190 -6.83 34.68 -2.11
CA LYS A 190 -7.23 36.08 -2.41
C LYS A 190 -6.04 37.05 -2.44
N ARG A 191 -5.00 36.82 -1.62
CA ARG A 191 -3.75 37.57 -1.64
C ARG A 191 -2.57 36.63 -1.43
N PHE A 192 -1.50 36.85 -2.18
CA PHE A 192 -0.23 36.14 -2.01
C PHE A 192 0.85 37.11 -1.51
N ILE A 193 1.63 36.66 -0.52
CA ILE A 193 2.82 37.33 -0.01
C ILE A 193 4.02 36.47 -0.39
N HIS A 194 4.98 37.04 -1.12
CA HIS A 194 6.19 36.31 -1.48
C HIS A 194 7.19 36.29 -0.31
N THR A 195 8.03 35.28 -0.24
CA THR A 195 9.13 35.18 0.72
C THR A 195 10.29 34.41 0.08
N GLU A 196 11.47 35.04 0.05
CA GLU A 196 12.69 34.40 -0.43
C GLU A 196 13.21 33.44 0.65
N LEU A 197 13.49 32.19 0.26
CA LEU A 197 13.97 31.16 1.17
C LEU A 197 15.49 31.24 1.34
N PRO A 198 16.03 30.97 2.56
CA PRO A 198 17.47 30.85 2.78
C PRO A 198 18.06 29.51 2.27
N PHE A 199 17.29 28.75 1.48
CA PHE A 199 17.64 27.45 0.89
C PHE A 199 16.87 27.24 -0.42
N HIS A 200 17.23 26.20 -1.18
CA HIS A 200 16.37 25.65 -2.23
C HIS A 200 15.72 24.36 -1.70
N PRO A 201 14.38 24.21 -1.73
CA PRO A 201 13.69 23.00 -1.29
C PRO A 201 13.99 21.83 -2.24
N LEU A 202 14.05 20.61 -1.67
CA LEU A 202 14.17 19.35 -2.41
C LEU A 202 12.81 18.73 -2.75
N MET A 203 11.79 19.04 -1.95
CA MET A 203 10.45 18.45 -1.96
C MET A 203 9.39 19.53 -1.68
N GLN A 204 8.10 19.18 -1.80
CA GLN A 204 7.00 20.07 -1.41
C GLN A 204 7.12 20.48 0.08
N ILE A 205 6.66 21.67 0.43
CA ILE A 205 6.66 22.16 1.82
C ILE A 205 5.52 21.49 2.59
N ILE A 206 5.88 20.74 3.64
CA ILE A 206 4.95 19.90 4.40
C ILE A 206 4.37 20.69 5.59
N TYR A 207 3.04 20.81 5.64
CA TYR A 207 2.32 21.38 6.78
C TYR A 207 2.33 20.43 7.98
N ASN A 208 2.40 20.96 9.20
CA ASN A 208 2.03 20.19 10.38
C ASN A 208 0.49 19.97 10.39
N PRO A 209 -0.01 18.73 10.55
CA PRO A 209 -1.44 18.44 10.49
C PRO A 209 -2.31 19.19 11.52
N GLN A 210 -1.82 19.35 12.76
CA GLN A 210 -2.55 20.04 13.83
C GLN A 210 -2.44 21.56 13.78
N ASN A 211 -1.38 22.10 13.16
CA ASN A 211 -1.13 23.53 13.13
C ASN A 211 -0.51 23.97 11.79
N SER A 212 -1.39 24.40 10.88
CA SER A 212 -1.02 24.87 9.54
C SER A 212 -0.19 26.17 9.51
N ASP A 213 0.18 26.79 10.64
CA ASP A 213 1.22 27.85 10.69
C ASP A 213 2.64 27.28 10.85
N VAL A 214 2.75 25.99 11.18
CA VAL A 214 4.03 25.27 11.29
C VAL A 214 4.28 24.50 10.00
N LEU A 215 5.46 24.71 9.40
CA LEU A 215 5.87 24.13 8.12
C LEU A 215 7.26 23.51 8.24
N THR A 216 7.49 22.42 7.52
CA THR A 216 8.78 21.73 7.40
C THR A 216 9.19 21.60 5.94
N ALA A 217 10.50 21.65 5.67
CA ALA A 217 11.07 21.36 4.35
C ALA A 217 12.49 20.78 4.47
N ILE A 218 12.84 19.86 3.59
CA ILE A 218 14.23 19.46 3.33
C ILE A 218 14.78 20.33 2.18
N SER A 219 16.02 20.79 2.30
CA SER A 219 16.74 21.48 1.22
C SER A 219 17.50 20.50 0.30
N VAL A 220 17.90 20.97 -0.88
CA VAL A 220 18.84 20.25 -1.77
C VAL A 220 20.24 20.00 -1.15
N THR A 221 20.50 20.53 0.05
CA THR A 221 21.70 20.26 0.86
C THR A 221 21.45 19.25 1.98
N HIS A 222 20.29 18.55 1.95
CA HIS A 222 19.81 17.67 3.02
C HIS A 222 19.70 18.35 4.39
N ASP A 223 19.45 19.67 4.42
CA ASP A 223 19.22 20.40 5.66
C ASP A 223 17.72 20.44 5.97
N LEU A 224 17.38 20.20 7.24
CA LEU A 224 16.01 20.23 7.71
C LEU A 224 15.67 21.64 8.23
N TRP A 225 14.71 22.29 7.59
CA TRP A 225 14.24 23.63 7.91
C TRP A 225 12.82 23.60 8.45
N ILE A 226 12.57 24.42 9.47
CA ILE A 226 11.23 24.59 10.07
C ILE A 226 10.83 26.07 10.12
N SER A 227 9.55 26.33 9.90
CA SER A 227 8.92 27.63 10.13
C SER A 227 7.81 27.48 11.17
N LYS A 228 7.54 28.57 11.91
CA LYS A 228 6.46 28.66 12.92
C LYS A 228 5.53 29.86 12.67
N ASP A 229 5.71 30.54 11.54
CA ASP A 229 5.00 31.76 11.12
C ASP A 229 4.50 31.64 9.66
N PHE A 230 4.09 30.43 9.27
CA PHE A 230 3.64 30.05 7.92
C PHE A 230 4.65 30.47 6.85
N GLY A 231 5.94 30.20 7.05
CA GLY A 231 6.98 30.38 6.05
C GLY A 231 7.52 31.82 5.92
N GLU A 232 7.20 32.74 6.84
CA GLU A 232 7.82 34.07 6.90
C GLU A 232 9.28 34.01 7.33
N LYS A 233 9.62 33.12 8.26
CA LYS A 233 10.99 32.87 8.72
C LYS A 233 11.23 31.37 8.84
N TRP A 234 12.44 30.98 8.46
CA TRP A 234 12.89 29.60 8.45
C TRP A 234 14.12 29.44 9.32
N LYS A 235 14.12 28.40 10.17
CA LYS A 235 15.25 28.01 11.02
C LYS A 235 15.71 26.61 10.62
N LYS A 236 16.99 26.47 10.27
CA LYS A 236 17.65 25.17 10.15
C LYS A 236 17.71 24.49 11.52
N ILE A 237 17.29 23.23 11.60
CA ILE A 237 17.22 22.46 12.87
C ILE A 237 18.04 21.17 12.86
N HIS A 238 18.36 20.62 11.68
CA HIS A 238 19.29 19.49 11.55
C HIS A 238 19.98 19.50 10.17
N GLU A 239 21.04 18.70 10.04
CA GLU A 239 21.83 18.51 8.81
C GLU A 239 21.78 17.03 8.38
N MET A 240 22.06 16.74 7.11
CA MET A 240 22.03 15.39 6.52
C MET A 240 20.77 14.57 6.85
N VAL A 241 19.59 15.18 6.63
CA VAL A 241 18.27 14.58 6.79
C VAL A 241 17.81 13.98 5.46
N CYS A 242 17.28 12.75 5.54
CA CYS A 242 16.95 11.93 4.38
C CYS A 242 15.44 11.90 4.14
N VAL A 243 14.67 11.45 5.14
CA VAL A 243 13.20 11.43 5.13
C VAL A 243 12.69 12.18 6.38
N VAL A 244 11.57 12.90 6.26
CA VAL A 244 10.92 13.59 7.38
C VAL A 244 9.41 13.49 7.28
N ASN A 245 8.77 12.96 8.33
CA ASN A 245 7.31 12.81 8.40
C ASN A 245 6.74 13.36 9.71
N TRP A 246 5.52 13.90 9.62
CA TRP A 246 4.76 14.41 10.77
C TRP A 246 3.87 13.31 11.35
N GLY A 247 4.16 12.87 12.58
CA GLY A 247 3.09 12.36 13.44
C GLY A 247 2.21 13.51 13.95
N MET A 248 1.05 13.18 14.52
CA MET A 248 0.03 14.15 14.99
C MET A 248 0.60 15.44 15.62
N ASP A 249 1.54 15.31 16.57
CA ASP A 249 2.14 16.41 17.35
C ASP A 249 3.68 16.42 17.32
N THR A 250 4.30 15.49 16.58
CA THR A 250 5.72 15.16 16.70
C THR A 250 6.35 15.01 15.32
N LEU A 251 7.47 15.69 15.08
CA LEU A 251 8.26 15.55 13.87
C LEU A 251 9.21 14.35 14.00
N PHE A 252 9.20 13.42 13.04
CA PHE A 252 10.11 12.29 12.94
C PHE A 252 10.98 12.42 11.70
N PHE A 253 12.27 12.09 11.79
CA PHE A 253 13.17 12.18 10.63
C PHE A 253 14.39 11.26 10.74
N SER A 254 14.81 10.73 9.59
CA SER A 254 16.01 9.90 9.43
C SER A 254 17.22 10.73 8.98
N THR A 255 18.43 10.33 9.37
CA THR A 255 19.66 11.09 9.06
C THR A 255 20.86 10.17 8.84
N ASN A 256 21.87 10.65 8.10
CA ASN A 256 23.23 10.11 8.17
C ASN A 256 24.28 11.22 8.24
N LEU A 257 24.86 11.44 9.43
CA LEU A 257 25.89 12.48 9.64
C LEU A 257 27.29 12.08 9.15
N ASN A 258 27.53 10.80 8.82
CA ASN A 258 28.86 10.25 8.52
C ASN A 258 29.03 9.77 7.06
N GLY A 259 27.98 9.88 6.24
CA GLY A 259 27.94 9.33 4.88
C GLY A 259 26.79 9.93 4.07
N SER A 260 26.09 9.12 3.27
CA SER A 260 24.99 9.56 2.41
C SER A 260 23.61 9.07 2.87
N CYS A 261 22.54 9.63 2.29
CA CYS A 261 21.19 9.12 2.48
C CYS A 261 20.90 7.81 1.73
N TYR A 262 21.77 7.41 0.80
CA TYR A 262 21.72 6.11 0.13
C TYR A 262 22.36 4.99 0.98
N ASP A 263 23.01 5.33 2.10
CA ASP A 263 23.56 4.37 3.07
C ASP A 263 22.42 3.75 3.91
N LYS A 264 21.42 3.15 3.24
CA LYS A 264 20.27 2.49 3.88
C LYS A 264 20.79 1.41 4.85
N GLY A 265 20.32 1.45 6.10
CA GLY A 265 20.68 0.49 7.15
C GLY A 265 21.67 1.01 8.19
N VAL A 266 22.30 2.17 7.97
CA VAL A 266 23.08 2.90 9.00
C VAL A 266 22.46 4.24 9.39
N LEU A 267 21.23 4.52 8.94
CA LEU A 267 20.52 5.75 9.30
C LEU A 267 20.16 5.77 10.79
N VAL A 268 19.97 6.98 11.32
CA VAL A 268 19.56 7.21 12.71
C VAL A 268 18.26 8.00 12.76
N LEU A 269 17.21 7.40 13.31
CA LEU A 269 15.87 7.98 13.44
C LEU A 269 15.79 8.86 14.68
N ARG A 270 15.33 10.10 14.49
CA ARG A 270 15.15 11.12 15.53
C ARG A 270 13.72 11.63 15.58
N LYS A 271 13.34 12.18 16.72
CA LYS A 271 12.09 12.93 16.90
C LYS A 271 12.30 14.28 17.56
N SER A 272 11.34 15.19 17.34
CA SER A 272 11.19 16.45 18.09
C SER A 272 9.71 16.83 18.23
N ALA A 273 9.24 16.99 19.47
CA ALA A 273 7.88 17.43 19.80
C ALA A 273 7.78 18.94 20.13
N ASP A 274 8.90 19.66 20.11
CA ASP A 274 8.99 21.10 20.41
C ASP A 274 9.49 21.94 19.23
N LEU A 275 9.39 21.36 18.03
CA LEU A 275 9.69 21.98 16.75
C LEU A 275 11.17 22.41 16.67
N GLY A 276 12.06 21.43 16.90
CA GLY A 276 13.52 21.56 16.74
C GLY A 276 14.21 22.38 17.84
N VAL A 277 13.79 22.21 19.09
CA VAL A 277 14.50 22.73 20.28
C VAL A 277 15.20 21.60 21.02
N ASN A 278 14.49 20.51 21.33
CA ASN A 278 15.06 19.24 21.75
C ASN A 278 14.85 18.19 20.65
N ILE A 279 15.92 17.47 20.35
CA ILE A 279 15.95 16.41 19.33
C ILE A 279 16.48 15.15 20.01
N LYS A 280 15.70 14.07 19.96
CA LYS A 280 16.03 12.79 20.60
C LYS A 280 16.18 11.70 19.55
N THR A 281 17.30 10.98 19.56
CA THR A 281 17.42 9.68 18.85
C THR A 281 16.45 8.69 19.48
N VAL A 282 15.66 8.02 18.64
CA VAL A 282 14.72 6.97 19.05
C VAL A 282 15.12 5.59 18.56
N ALA A 283 15.85 5.49 17.44
CA ALA A 283 16.42 4.24 16.95
C ALA A 283 17.65 4.48 16.05
N GLU A 284 18.49 3.45 15.90
CA GLU A 284 19.74 3.44 15.13
C GLU A 284 19.77 2.19 14.24
N ARG A 285 20.67 2.14 13.24
CA ARG A 285 20.75 1.06 12.21
C ARG A 285 19.46 0.94 11.37
N ILE A 286 18.89 2.09 11.03
CA ILE A 286 17.63 2.19 10.30
C ILE A 286 17.88 2.10 8.79
N TYR A 287 17.07 1.26 8.14
CA TYR A 287 16.91 1.24 6.69
C TYR A 287 15.94 2.35 6.26
N SER A 288 14.74 2.37 6.85
CA SER A 288 13.66 3.32 6.60
C SER A 288 12.63 3.32 7.75
N PHE A 289 11.67 4.23 7.75
CA PHE A 289 10.60 4.35 8.76
C PHE A 289 9.30 4.90 8.15
N GLY A 290 8.14 4.48 8.66
CA GLY A 290 6.80 4.88 8.21
C GLY A 290 5.83 5.10 9.37
N ILE A 291 4.67 5.72 9.12
CA ILE A 291 3.70 6.10 10.19
C ILE A 291 2.27 5.71 9.80
N GLY A 292 1.85 4.51 10.19
CA GLY A 292 0.49 4.02 9.98
C GLY A 292 -0.41 4.29 11.18
N GLY A 293 -1.37 5.21 11.08
CA GLY A 293 -2.33 5.49 12.16
C GLY A 293 -1.62 5.92 13.46
N ARG A 294 -1.75 5.12 14.53
CA ARG A 294 -1.03 5.35 15.79
C ARG A 294 0.36 4.69 15.88
N PHE A 295 0.75 3.92 14.87
CA PHE A 295 1.93 3.05 14.88
C PHE A 295 3.10 3.72 14.14
N LEU A 296 4.22 3.89 14.83
CA LEU A 296 5.50 4.24 14.23
C LEU A 296 6.25 2.95 13.90
N PHE A 297 6.54 2.71 12.62
CA PHE A 297 7.33 1.57 12.17
C PHE A 297 8.75 2.00 11.82
N ALA A 298 9.73 1.14 12.10
CA ALA A 298 11.11 1.30 11.69
C ALA A 298 11.66 -0.03 11.17
N SER A 299 12.25 0.01 9.99
CA SER A 299 12.90 -1.11 9.30
C SER A 299 14.35 -1.17 9.78
N VAL A 300 14.72 -2.17 10.58
CA VAL A 300 16.00 -2.22 11.31
C VAL A 300 16.88 -3.36 10.80
N MET A 301 18.16 -3.08 10.53
CA MET A 301 19.11 -4.11 10.07
C MET A 301 19.43 -5.12 11.17
N ALA A 302 19.21 -6.40 10.90
CA ALA A 302 19.74 -7.49 11.72
C ALA A 302 21.28 -7.55 11.64
N GLY A 303 21.92 -8.26 12.58
CA GLY A 303 23.37 -8.48 12.59
C GLY A 303 24.03 -8.18 13.93
N SER A 304 25.00 -9.01 14.31
CA SER A 304 25.66 -8.97 15.64
C SER A 304 26.53 -7.72 15.85
N GLY A 305 26.85 -7.43 17.11
CA GLY A 305 27.38 -6.12 17.53
C GLY A 305 28.80 -5.78 17.04
N ASN A 306 29.01 -4.51 16.70
CA ASN A 306 30.30 -3.83 16.50
C ASN A 306 31.26 -4.39 15.42
N VAL A 307 30.85 -5.39 14.63
CA VAL A 307 31.56 -5.81 13.42
C VAL A 307 30.84 -5.18 12.22
N MET A 308 31.58 -4.50 11.36
CA MET A 308 31.02 -3.96 10.12
C MET A 308 30.79 -5.13 9.15
N PRO A 309 29.58 -5.34 8.61
CA PRO A 309 29.30 -6.49 7.77
C PRO A 309 30.24 -6.56 6.57
N SER A 310 30.84 -7.73 6.33
CA SER A 310 31.42 -8.04 5.03
C SER A 310 30.30 -8.13 3.99
N ALA A 311 30.57 -7.68 2.75
CA ALA A 311 29.59 -7.64 1.65
C ALA A 311 29.24 -9.04 1.06
N SER A 312 29.03 -10.02 1.94
CA SER A 312 28.70 -11.42 1.65
C SER A 312 27.98 -12.12 2.83
N GLU A 313 27.48 -11.36 3.80
CA GLU A 313 26.45 -11.81 4.75
C GLU A 313 25.15 -11.10 4.37
N ASP A 314 24.03 -11.82 4.32
CA ASP A 314 22.76 -11.27 3.84
C ASP A 314 22.32 -10.09 4.72
N MET A 315 22.11 -8.92 4.08
CA MET A 315 21.69 -7.69 4.75
C MET A 315 20.19 -7.73 5.08
N ILE A 316 19.83 -8.63 5.99
CA ILE A 316 18.48 -8.91 6.45
C ILE A 316 17.96 -7.77 7.35
N ARG A 317 16.69 -7.36 7.18
CA ARG A 317 16.03 -6.32 7.99
C ARG A 317 14.66 -6.74 8.51
N ALA A 318 14.35 -6.32 9.75
CA ALA A 318 13.12 -6.69 10.47
C ALA A 318 12.37 -5.45 10.97
N ILE A 319 11.04 -5.46 10.81
CA ILE A 319 10.16 -4.38 11.29
C ILE A 319 10.15 -4.34 12.83
N HIS A 320 10.35 -3.14 13.36
CA HIS A 320 10.11 -2.79 14.75
C HIS A 320 9.00 -1.75 14.82
N VAL A 321 8.11 -1.88 15.81
CA VAL A 321 6.96 -1.00 16.01
C VAL A 321 7.06 -0.25 17.34
N SER A 322 6.51 0.96 17.38
CA SER A 322 6.29 1.73 18.59
C SER A 322 4.92 2.43 18.57
N VAL A 323 4.19 2.32 19.68
CA VAL A 323 2.91 3.02 19.94
C VAL A 323 3.05 4.22 20.88
N ASP A 324 4.26 4.46 21.40
CA ASP A 324 4.59 5.54 22.35
C ASP A 324 5.54 6.59 21.74
N LYS A 325 5.49 6.71 20.40
CA LYS A 325 6.29 7.67 19.61
C LYS A 325 7.80 7.39 19.69
N GLY A 326 8.23 6.14 19.79
CA GLY A 326 9.63 5.75 19.89
C GLY A 326 10.25 5.98 21.27
N GLU A 327 9.49 5.81 22.36
CA GLU A 327 10.06 5.66 23.71
C GLU A 327 10.38 4.20 24.01
N THR A 328 9.52 3.28 23.58
CA THR A 328 9.77 1.83 23.56
C THR A 328 9.48 1.25 22.17
N TRP A 329 10.27 0.22 21.82
CA TRP A 329 10.12 -0.53 20.58
C TRP A 329 9.85 -2.00 20.87
N ASN A 330 9.14 -2.65 19.96
CA ASN A 330 8.90 -4.10 19.93
C ASN A 330 9.26 -4.62 18.54
N MET A 331 9.81 -5.83 18.44
CA MET A 331 9.91 -6.53 17.15
C MET A 331 8.51 -7.00 16.73
N ALA A 332 8.17 -6.84 15.45
CA ALA A 332 6.91 -7.29 14.86
C ALA A 332 7.00 -8.75 14.39
N GLN A 333 5.90 -9.50 14.40
CA GLN A 333 5.78 -10.89 13.92
C GLN A 333 5.71 -10.96 12.38
N LEU A 334 6.72 -10.41 11.70
CA LEU A 334 6.79 -10.39 10.24
C LEU A 334 8.08 -11.09 9.80
N PRO A 335 8.05 -11.96 8.77
CA PRO A 335 9.26 -12.59 8.24
C PRO A 335 10.32 -11.53 7.89
N PRO A 336 11.58 -11.69 8.34
CA PRO A 336 12.63 -10.74 8.05
C PRO A 336 13.08 -10.87 6.59
N VAL A 337 13.36 -9.74 5.94
CA VAL A 337 13.53 -9.67 4.47
C VAL A 337 14.94 -9.27 4.04
N GLY A 338 15.37 -9.75 2.88
CA GLY A 338 16.64 -9.39 2.23
C GLY A 338 16.63 -7.98 1.61
N HIS A 339 17.74 -7.59 0.97
CA HIS A 339 17.90 -6.23 0.41
C HIS A 339 16.98 -5.94 -0.79
N GLU A 340 16.74 -6.95 -1.64
CA GLU A 340 15.92 -6.84 -2.86
C GLU A 340 14.41 -6.86 -2.58
N GLN A 341 14.02 -7.27 -1.37
CA GLN A 341 12.63 -7.34 -0.90
C GLN A 341 12.22 -6.06 -0.15
N PHE A 342 10.91 -5.84 0.00
CA PHE A 342 10.33 -4.70 0.71
C PHE A 342 9.18 -5.07 1.68
N TYR A 343 8.81 -4.08 2.50
CA TYR A 343 7.58 -4.04 3.28
C TYR A 343 6.74 -2.85 2.81
N SER A 344 5.42 -2.96 2.85
CA SER A 344 4.52 -1.85 2.49
C SER A 344 3.29 -1.80 3.42
N ILE A 345 2.97 -0.60 3.91
CA ILE A 345 1.82 -0.37 4.80
C ILE A 345 0.57 -0.16 3.93
N LEU A 346 -0.13 -1.26 3.65
CA LEU A 346 -1.30 -1.25 2.74
C LEU A 346 -2.48 -0.43 3.28
N ALA A 347 -2.72 -0.49 4.59
CA ALA A 347 -3.66 0.36 5.31
C ALA A 347 -3.42 0.29 6.82
N ALA A 348 -3.63 1.41 7.52
CA ALA A 348 -3.50 1.49 8.97
C ALA A 348 -4.61 2.36 9.59
N ASN A 349 -5.01 2.04 10.82
CA ASN A 349 -5.92 2.86 11.63
C ASN A 349 -5.47 2.85 13.11
N ASP A 350 -6.30 3.37 14.02
CA ASP A 350 -6.00 3.38 15.47
C ASP A 350 -6.14 2.01 16.15
N GLU A 351 -6.66 1.00 15.45
CA GLU A 351 -6.94 -0.34 15.98
C GLU A 351 -5.95 -1.40 15.45
N MET A 352 -5.49 -1.32 14.18
CA MET A 352 -4.56 -2.29 13.55
C MET A 352 -3.95 -1.80 12.22
N VAL A 353 -3.11 -2.64 11.60
CA VAL A 353 -2.40 -2.41 10.33
C VAL A 353 -2.44 -3.64 9.42
N PHE A 354 -2.72 -3.43 8.13
CA PHE A 354 -2.41 -4.37 7.05
C PHE A 354 -0.97 -4.11 6.56
N MET A 355 -0.12 -5.14 6.64
CA MET A 355 1.28 -5.08 6.20
C MET A 355 1.49 -6.07 5.04
N HIS A 356 2.09 -5.59 3.95
CA HIS A 356 2.64 -6.44 2.91
C HIS A 356 4.07 -6.86 3.27
N VAL A 357 4.40 -8.12 3.03
CA VAL A 357 5.77 -8.64 3.04
C VAL A 357 6.00 -9.31 1.68
N ASP A 358 6.99 -8.82 0.94
CA ASP A 358 7.36 -9.31 -0.39
C ASP A 358 7.99 -10.73 -0.35
N GLU A 359 7.74 -11.55 -1.37
CA GLU A 359 8.22 -12.95 -1.42
C GLU A 359 9.65 -13.02 -2.03
N PRO A 360 10.60 -13.81 -1.49
CA PRO A 360 12.00 -13.77 -1.92
C PRO A 360 12.24 -14.01 -3.43
N GLY A 361 12.70 -12.97 -4.12
CA GLY A 361 13.09 -12.97 -5.54
C GLY A 361 12.11 -12.22 -6.43
N ASP A 362 12.42 -12.09 -7.73
CA ASP A 362 11.57 -11.42 -8.71
C ASP A 362 10.29 -12.24 -9.01
N THR A 363 9.30 -12.07 -8.15
CA THR A 363 8.04 -12.85 -8.12
C THR A 363 6.82 -12.03 -8.51
N GLY A 364 6.82 -10.71 -8.25
CA GLY A 364 5.67 -9.82 -8.44
C GLY A 364 4.49 -10.08 -7.48
N PHE A 365 4.73 -10.79 -6.38
CA PHE A 365 3.73 -11.01 -5.34
C PHE A 365 4.37 -11.18 -3.95
N GLY A 366 3.58 -10.94 -2.92
CA GLY A 366 3.96 -11.21 -1.54
C GLY A 366 2.80 -11.74 -0.71
N THR A 367 2.83 -11.51 0.60
CA THR A 367 1.81 -11.94 1.55
C THR A 367 1.31 -10.76 2.39
N ILE A 368 -0.01 -10.64 2.54
CA ILE A 368 -0.65 -9.73 3.50
C ILE A 368 -0.67 -10.36 4.89
N TYR A 369 -0.27 -9.58 5.89
CA TYR A 369 -0.43 -9.86 7.30
C TYR A 369 -1.30 -8.79 7.97
N VAL A 370 -2.22 -9.20 8.85
CA VAL A 370 -3.07 -8.31 9.67
C VAL A 370 -2.50 -8.25 11.09
N SER A 371 -2.29 -7.04 11.60
CA SER A 371 -1.65 -6.82 12.91
C SER A 371 -2.58 -7.04 14.09
N ASP A 372 -1.98 -7.34 15.24
CA ASP A 372 -2.56 -7.17 16.56
C ASP A 372 -2.64 -5.68 16.93
N ASP A 373 -3.42 -5.31 17.96
CA ASP A 373 -3.65 -3.89 18.27
C ASP A 373 -2.43 -3.15 18.83
N ARG A 374 -1.34 -3.86 19.14
CA ARG A 374 -0.04 -3.28 19.49
C ARG A 374 0.86 -3.10 18.26
N GLY A 375 0.45 -3.59 17.09
CA GLY A 375 1.25 -3.66 15.87
C GLY A 375 2.39 -4.70 15.95
N THR A 376 2.27 -5.69 16.84
CA THR A 376 3.37 -6.59 17.24
C THR A 376 3.19 -8.05 16.85
N VAL A 377 2.02 -8.63 17.12
CA VAL A 377 1.65 -9.97 16.65
C VAL A 377 0.97 -9.78 15.29
N TYR A 378 1.06 -10.78 14.40
CA TYR A 378 0.49 -10.69 13.06
C TYR A 378 -0.09 -12.04 12.64
N SER A 379 -1.29 -12.01 12.06
CA SER A 379 -1.90 -13.17 11.39
C SER A 379 -1.70 -13.05 9.88
N LYS A 380 -1.26 -14.13 9.24
CA LYS A 380 -1.26 -14.24 7.78
C LYS A 380 -2.72 -14.16 7.28
N SER A 381 -2.99 -13.27 6.34
CA SER A 381 -4.34 -12.94 5.86
C SER A 381 -4.55 -13.34 4.39
N LEU A 382 -3.61 -13.03 3.51
CA LEU A 382 -3.71 -13.36 2.08
C LEU A 382 -2.33 -13.69 1.50
N GLU A 383 -2.20 -14.88 0.92
CA GLU A 383 -0.99 -15.30 0.18
C GLU A 383 -1.07 -14.88 -1.29
N ARG A 384 0.08 -14.72 -1.93
CA ARG A 384 0.21 -14.40 -3.37
C ARG A 384 -0.50 -13.10 -3.77
N HIS A 385 -0.50 -12.13 -2.87
CA HIS A 385 -1.00 -10.78 -3.08
C HIS A 385 -0.19 -10.06 -4.15
N LEU A 386 -0.86 -9.53 -5.18
CA LEU A 386 -0.21 -8.84 -6.30
C LEU A 386 0.39 -7.50 -5.85
N TYR A 387 1.70 -7.36 -6.02
CA TYR A 387 2.45 -6.14 -5.73
C TYR A 387 3.71 -6.19 -6.62
N THR A 388 3.87 -5.24 -7.55
CA THR A 388 4.87 -5.40 -8.63
C THR A 388 6.06 -4.46 -8.54
N THR A 389 7.23 -5.01 -8.21
CA THR A 389 8.54 -4.39 -8.43
C THR A 389 8.83 -4.23 -9.93
N PRO A 390 9.51 -3.16 -10.40
CA PRO A 390 9.98 -1.96 -9.69
C PRO A 390 8.97 -0.80 -9.80
N GLY A 391 7.66 -1.08 -9.68
CA GLY A 391 6.60 -0.11 -9.99
C GLY A 391 5.78 0.39 -8.80
N GLY A 392 5.86 -0.22 -7.62
CA GLY A 392 4.98 0.09 -6.48
C GLY A 392 3.50 -0.33 -6.64
N GLU A 393 3.13 -0.88 -7.79
CA GLU A 393 1.72 -1.04 -8.18
C GLU A 393 1.05 -2.21 -7.44
N THR A 394 -0.02 -1.91 -6.72
CA THR A 394 -0.92 -2.90 -6.12
C THR A 394 -2.39 -2.48 -6.26
N ASP A 395 -3.29 -3.46 -6.33
CA ASP A 395 -4.74 -3.25 -6.44
C ASP A 395 -5.43 -3.15 -5.06
N PHE A 396 -4.68 -3.17 -3.95
CA PHE A 396 -5.23 -3.14 -2.59
C PHE A 396 -6.04 -1.86 -2.34
N THR A 397 -7.34 -2.03 -2.14
CA THR A 397 -8.32 -0.94 -2.05
C THR A 397 -9.20 -1.11 -0.81
N ASN A 398 -9.16 -0.11 0.07
CA ASN A 398 -10.11 0.04 1.18
C ASN A 398 -11.47 0.53 0.64
N VAL A 399 -12.55 -0.23 0.89
CA VAL A 399 -13.89 0.12 0.45
C VAL A 399 -14.54 1.02 1.52
N THR A 400 -14.22 2.31 1.46
CA THR A 400 -14.56 3.28 2.53
C THR A 400 -16.06 3.45 2.80
N SER A 401 -16.91 3.04 1.86
CA SER A 401 -18.37 3.08 1.97
C SER A 401 -18.98 1.97 2.83
N LEU A 402 -18.23 0.91 3.21
CA LEU A 402 -18.69 -0.09 4.17
C LEU A 402 -17.55 -0.60 5.09
N ARG A 403 -17.85 -0.73 6.38
CA ARG A 403 -16.84 -1.08 7.40
C ARG A 403 -16.30 -2.49 7.21
N GLY A 404 -14.99 -2.65 7.36
CA GLY A 404 -14.32 -3.96 7.32
C GLY A 404 -14.12 -4.52 5.91
N VAL A 405 -14.54 -3.79 4.86
CA VAL A 405 -14.49 -4.26 3.48
C VAL A 405 -13.20 -3.81 2.78
N PHE A 406 -12.47 -4.77 2.22
CA PHE A 406 -11.24 -4.55 1.45
C PHE A 406 -11.26 -5.43 0.20
N THR A 407 -10.80 -4.92 -0.93
CA THR A 407 -10.65 -5.68 -2.19
C THR A 407 -9.22 -5.55 -2.69
N THR A 408 -8.68 -6.61 -3.29
CA THR A 408 -7.34 -6.61 -3.90
C THR A 408 -7.20 -7.71 -4.95
N SER A 409 -6.04 -7.80 -5.60
CA SER A 409 -5.70 -8.82 -6.59
C SER A 409 -4.68 -9.82 -6.06
N VAL A 410 -4.81 -11.08 -6.50
CA VAL A 410 -3.84 -12.16 -6.26
C VAL A 410 -3.31 -12.74 -7.57
N LEU A 411 -2.05 -13.16 -7.57
CA LEU A 411 -1.42 -13.82 -8.71
C LEU A 411 -1.52 -15.35 -8.55
N VAL A 412 -2.32 -16.00 -9.38
CA VAL A 412 -2.54 -17.46 -9.38
C VAL A 412 -1.28 -18.21 -9.88
N GLU A 413 -1.15 -19.50 -9.57
CA GLU A 413 -0.02 -20.35 -10.01
C GLU A 413 0.13 -20.44 -11.55
N ASP A 414 -0.95 -20.22 -12.31
CA ASP A 414 -0.92 -20.20 -13.78
C ASP A 414 -0.52 -18.83 -14.37
N GLY A 415 -0.14 -17.87 -13.51
CA GLY A 415 0.24 -16.51 -13.89
C GLY A 415 -0.94 -15.59 -14.18
N SER A 416 -2.18 -16.05 -13.97
CA SER A 416 -3.37 -15.19 -14.07
C SER A 416 -3.57 -14.34 -12.81
N VAL A 417 -4.25 -13.20 -12.97
CA VAL A 417 -4.61 -12.32 -11.84
C VAL A 417 -6.10 -12.45 -11.56
N GLN A 418 -6.47 -12.60 -10.29
CA GLN A 418 -7.85 -12.68 -9.81
C GLN A 418 -8.10 -11.66 -8.69
N THR A 419 -9.22 -10.95 -8.76
CA THR A 419 -9.66 -10.06 -7.67
C THR A 419 -10.39 -10.85 -6.58
N VAL A 420 -10.06 -10.56 -5.32
CA VAL A 420 -10.70 -11.07 -4.10
C VAL A 420 -11.15 -9.94 -3.19
N ILE A 421 -12.21 -10.17 -2.42
CA ILE A 421 -12.80 -9.25 -1.44
C ILE A 421 -12.89 -9.93 -0.07
N SER A 422 -12.60 -9.20 0.98
CA SER A 422 -12.90 -9.55 2.38
C SER A 422 -13.91 -8.56 2.92
N PHE A 423 -14.83 -9.03 3.76
CA PHE A 423 -15.85 -8.21 4.44
C PHE A 423 -15.65 -8.12 5.96
N ASP A 424 -14.68 -8.87 6.47
CA ASP A 424 -14.39 -9.13 7.88
C ASP A 424 -13.00 -8.62 8.29
N GLN A 425 -12.49 -7.59 7.59
CA GLN A 425 -11.22 -6.93 7.87
C GLN A 425 -9.99 -7.85 7.68
N GLY A 426 -10.07 -8.76 6.70
CA GLY A 426 -8.99 -9.64 6.27
C GLY A 426 -8.97 -11.01 6.94
N GLY A 427 -10.11 -11.50 7.45
CA GLY A 427 -10.23 -12.85 8.02
C GLY A 427 -10.42 -13.93 6.95
N GLU A 428 -11.48 -13.83 6.14
CA GLU A 428 -11.68 -14.62 4.92
C GLU A 428 -11.71 -13.71 3.67
N TRP A 429 -11.05 -14.17 2.60
CA TRP A 429 -11.03 -13.54 1.29
C TRP A 429 -11.76 -14.44 0.27
N VAL A 430 -12.71 -13.89 -0.46
CA VAL A 430 -13.56 -14.61 -1.43
C VAL A 430 -13.54 -13.93 -2.81
N PRO A 431 -13.75 -14.67 -3.93
CA PRO A 431 -13.94 -14.05 -5.24
C PRO A 431 -15.23 -13.21 -5.28
N LEU A 432 -15.22 -12.08 -6.00
CA LEU A 432 -16.41 -11.23 -6.12
C LEU A 432 -17.49 -11.93 -6.96
N LYS A 433 -18.72 -11.93 -6.45
CA LYS A 433 -19.88 -12.55 -7.11
C LYS A 433 -20.18 -11.87 -8.46
N LYS A 434 -20.22 -12.65 -9.56
CA LYS A 434 -20.63 -12.12 -10.86
C LYS A 434 -22.06 -11.54 -10.81
N PRO A 435 -22.36 -10.45 -11.54
CA PRO A 435 -23.74 -10.01 -11.73
C PRO A 435 -24.63 -11.10 -12.33
N GLU A 436 -25.90 -11.11 -11.95
CA GLU A 436 -26.87 -12.12 -12.40
C GLU A 436 -27.03 -12.11 -13.93
N ASN A 437 -27.13 -10.91 -14.52
CA ASN A 437 -27.46 -10.70 -15.93
C ASN A 437 -26.24 -10.64 -16.87
N THR A 438 -25.01 -10.81 -16.36
CA THR A 438 -23.80 -10.86 -17.19
C THR A 438 -23.37 -12.28 -17.49
N LYS A 439 -22.84 -12.48 -18.71
CA LYS A 439 -22.20 -13.73 -19.13
C LYS A 439 -20.71 -13.67 -18.82
N CYS A 440 -20.11 -14.84 -18.65
CA CYS A 440 -18.66 -14.97 -18.56
C CYS A 440 -17.99 -14.63 -19.90
N ASP A 441 -16.83 -13.99 -19.86
CA ASP A 441 -16.02 -13.65 -21.05
C ASP A 441 -15.14 -14.84 -21.49
N SER A 442 -14.24 -14.60 -22.45
CA SER A 442 -13.35 -15.64 -23.00
C SER A 442 -12.22 -16.10 -22.07
N THR A 443 -12.07 -15.53 -20.87
CA THR A 443 -11.14 -16.06 -19.85
C THR A 443 -11.72 -17.29 -19.15
N ALA A 444 -13.06 -17.38 -19.06
CA ALA A 444 -13.73 -18.39 -18.26
C ALA A 444 -13.73 -19.77 -18.92
N LYS A 445 -13.39 -20.80 -18.12
CA LYS A 445 -13.40 -22.21 -18.54
C LYS A 445 -14.83 -22.77 -18.62
N ASP A 446 -15.79 -22.16 -17.92
CA ASP A 446 -17.22 -22.46 -17.95
C ASP A 446 -18.02 -21.18 -18.29
N PRO A 447 -18.88 -21.16 -19.33
CA PRO A 447 -19.63 -19.96 -19.73
C PRO A 447 -20.64 -19.41 -18.71
N GLU A 448 -21.01 -20.18 -17.68
CA GLU A 448 -21.98 -19.79 -16.66
C GLU A 448 -21.34 -19.59 -15.26
N MET A 449 -20.21 -20.25 -15.00
CA MET A 449 -19.51 -20.24 -13.70
C MET A 449 -18.23 -19.39 -13.75
N CYS A 450 -18.32 -18.14 -13.32
CA CYS A 450 -17.22 -17.17 -13.28
C CYS A 450 -17.43 -16.10 -12.18
N SER A 451 -16.43 -15.25 -11.97
CA SER A 451 -16.44 -14.17 -10.96
C SER A 451 -16.49 -12.78 -11.61
N LEU A 452 -16.70 -11.73 -10.81
CA LEU A 452 -16.36 -10.36 -11.18
C LEU A 452 -14.89 -10.09 -10.82
N HIS A 453 -14.17 -9.40 -11.69
CA HIS A 453 -12.82 -8.92 -11.44
C HIS A 453 -12.75 -7.41 -11.71
N ILE A 454 -11.96 -6.72 -10.88
CA ILE A 454 -11.89 -5.27 -10.79
C ILE A 454 -10.56 -4.80 -11.36
N HIS A 455 -10.60 -3.69 -12.10
CA HIS A 455 -9.41 -3.00 -12.57
C HIS A 455 -9.04 -1.86 -11.62
N ALA A 456 -7.88 -1.97 -10.97
CA ALA A 456 -7.24 -0.90 -10.22
C ALA A 456 -5.82 -0.65 -10.77
N SER A 457 -4.90 -0.20 -9.91
CA SER A 457 -3.59 0.38 -10.26
C SER A 457 -2.79 -0.48 -11.23
N TYR A 458 -2.71 -1.80 -10.98
CA TYR A 458 -1.99 -2.74 -11.85
C TYR A 458 -2.56 -2.77 -13.28
N SER A 459 -3.87 -2.63 -13.46
CA SER A 459 -4.46 -2.59 -14.80
C SER A 459 -4.11 -1.30 -15.55
N THR A 460 -4.00 -0.17 -14.84
CA THR A 460 -3.57 1.11 -15.40
C THR A 460 -2.04 1.15 -15.65
N SER A 461 -1.25 0.49 -14.82
CA SER A 461 0.19 0.29 -15.01
C SER A 461 0.47 -0.58 -16.26
N MET A 462 -0.30 -1.65 -16.45
CA MET A 462 -0.31 -2.50 -17.64
C MET A 462 -0.97 -1.87 -18.89
N LYS A 463 -1.41 -0.60 -18.79
CA LYS A 463 -1.98 0.20 -19.90
C LYS A 463 -3.25 -0.39 -20.51
N VAL A 464 -4.04 -1.12 -19.72
CA VAL A 464 -5.44 -1.44 -20.03
C VAL A 464 -6.25 -0.13 -20.08
N ASN A 465 -7.36 -0.11 -20.82
CA ASN A 465 -8.19 1.08 -21.05
C ASN A 465 -9.05 1.43 -19.80
N VAL A 466 -8.39 1.77 -18.69
CA VAL A 466 -8.96 1.99 -17.35
C VAL A 466 -8.72 3.46 -16.96
N PRO A 467 -9.71 4.35 -17.14
CA PRO A 467 -9.54 5.78 -16.92
C PRO A 467 -9.56 6.21 -15.45
N MET A 468 -10.16 5.40 -14.57
CA MET A 468 -10.30 5.68 -13.14
C MET A 468 -10.25 4.37 -12.34
N LEU A 469 -9.62 4.46 -11.16
CA LEU A 469 -9.59 3.42 -10.13
C LEU A 469 -10.98 3.23 -9.49
N PRO A 470 -11.20 2.18 -8.67
CA PRO A 470 -12.43 2.00 -7.91
C PRO A 470 -12.70 3.19 -6.98
N LEU A 471 -13.95 3.65 -6.95
CA LEU A 471 -14.40 4.79 -6.15
C LEU A 471 -15.43 4.33 -5.12
N SER A 472 -15.17 4.66 -3.86
CA SER A 472 -16.11 4.55 -2.73
C SER A 472 -15.92 5.77 -1.83
N GLU A 473 -16.99 6.24 -1.19
CA GLU A 473 -17.00 7.43 -0.32
C GLU A 473 -17.76 7.12 0.99
N PRO A 474 -17.24 7.51 2.17
CA PRO A 474 -17.78 7.05 3.47
C PRO A 474 -19.13 7.66 3.84
N ASN A 475 -19.58 8.70 3.12
CA ASN A 475 -20.94 9.24 3.20
C ASN A 475 -21.94 8.54 2.25
N ALA A 476 -21.47 7.85 1.22
CA ALA A 476 -22.29 7.10 0.25
C ALA A 476 -22.33 5.60 0.62
N VAL A 477 -22.99 5.30 1.74
CA VAL A 477 -22.98 3.97 2.40
C VAL A 477 -23.30 2.80 1.46
N GLY A 478 -22.41 1.82 1.39
CA GLY A 478 -22.51 0.62 0.55
C GLY A 478 -22.16 0.82 -0.93
N LEU A 479 -21.99 2.07 -1.38
CA LEU A 479 -21.80 2.37 -2.79
C LEU A 479 -20.35 2.19 -3.24
N ILE A 480 -20.16 1.49 -4.37
CA ILE A 480 -18.86 1.32 -5.03
C ILE A 480 -19.08 1.47 -6.54
N LEU A 481 -18.23 2.25 -7.22
CA LEU A 481 -18.14 2.30 -8.67
C LEU A 481 -16.76 1.80 -9.11
N ALA A 482 -16.70 0.87 -10.07
CA ALA A 482 -15.43 0.33 -10.54
C ALA A 482 -15.47 -0.11 -12.00
N HIS A 483 -14.33 -0.02 -12.69
CA HIS A 483 -14.11 -0.73 -13.95
C HIS A 483 -13.91 -2.22 -13.68
N GLY A 484 -14.50 -3.09 -14.51
CA GLY A 484 -14.38 -4.54 -14.31
C GLY A 484 -14.54 -5.39 -15.56
N SER A 485 -14.25 -6.67 -15.38
CA SER A 485 -14.44 -7.76 -16.34
C SER A 485 -15.03 -8.99 -15.61
N VAL A 486 -15.81 -9.82 -16.31
CA VAL A 486 -16.54 -10.96 -15.71
C VAL A 486 -16.03 -12.25 -16.34
N GLY A 487 -15.34 -13.09 -15.57
CA GLY A 487 -14.51 -14.16 -16.11
C GLY A 487 -13.84 -15.03 -15.02
N ASP A 488 -12.85 -15.83 -15.42
CA ASP A 488 -11.98 -16.57 -14.48
C ASP A 488 -10.77 -15.72 -14.05
N THR A 489 -10.46 -14.63 -14.75
CA THR A 489 -9.28 -13.78 -14.52
C THR A 489 -9.60 -12.31 -14.86
N ILE A 490 -8.77 -11.36 -14.43
CA ILE A 490 -8.76 -10.01 -14.99
C ILE A 490 -8.54 -10.11 -16.52
N SER A 491 -9.37 -9.41 -17.29
CA SER A 491 -9.38 -9.46 -18.75
C SER A 491 -8.70 -8.22 -19.37
N ILE A 492 -7.84 -8.40 -20.38
CA ILE A 492 -7.20 -7.26 -21.09
C ILE A 492 -8.12 -6.54 -22.08
N MET A 493 -9.40 -6.93 -22.14
CA MET A 493 -10.39 -6.28 -22.99
C MET A 493 -10.79 -4.90 -22.44
N THR A 494 -11.46 -4.10 -23.26
CA THR A 494 -12.01 -2.80 -22.81
C THR A 494 -13.09 -3.04 -21.74
N PRO A 495 -12.93 -2.50 -20.51
CA PRO A 495 -13.81 -2.84 -19.39
C PRO A 495 -15.16 -2.12 -19.46
N ASP A 496 -16.14 -2.69 -18.76
CA ASP A 496 -17.42 -2.06 -18.45
C ASP A 496 -17.38 -1.47 -17.02
N VAL A 497 -18.34 -0.59 -16.68
CA VAL A 497 -18.45 -0.04 -15.32
C VAL A 497 -19.52 -0.80 -14.53
N TYR A 498 -19.11 -1.26 -13.35
CA TYR A 498 -19.93 -2.00 -12.40
C TYR A 498 -20.19 -1.15 -11.16
N VAL A 499 -21.37 -1.33 -10.58
CA VAL A 499 -21.79 -0.69 -9.34
C VAL A 499 -22.25 -1.75 -8.34
N SER A 500 -21.80 -1.61 -7.10
CA SER A 500 -22.34 -2.26 -5.91
C SER A 500 -23.06 -1.19 -5.09
N ASP A 501 -24.18 -1.52 -4.47
CA ASP A 501 -24.83 -0.65 -3.47
C ASP A 501 -24.93 -1.30 -2.07
N ASP A 502 -24.32 -2.46 -1.85
CA ASP A 502 -24.35 -3.21 -0.58
C ASP A 502 -22.96 -3.41 0.07
N GLY A 503 -21.92 -2.77 -0.47
CA GLY A 503 -20.54 -2.94 -0.04
C GLY A 503 -19.79 -4.08 -0.72
N GLY A 504 -20.29 -4.61 -1.84
CA GLY A 504 -19.57 -5.53 -2.72
C GLY A 504 -20.07 -6.98 -2.70
N TYR A 505 -21.16 -7.25 -2.00
CA TYR A 505 -21.83 -8.56 -1.97
C TYR A 505 -22.57 -8.83 -3.27
N THR A 506 -23.22 -7.81 -3.84
CA THR A 506 -23.87 -7.88 -5.16
C THR A 506 -23.45 -6.72 -6.05
N TRP A 507 -23.35 -7.03 -7.34
CA TRP A 507 -22.89 -6.11 -8.36
C TRP A 507 -23.85 -6.09 -9.54
N MET A 508 -23.94 -4.94 -10.20
CA MET A 508 -24.64 -4.77 -11.47
C MET A 508 -23.78 -4.00 -12.47
N GLN A 509 -23.89 -4.36 -13.74
CA GLN A 509 -23.32 -3.55 -14.82
C GLN A 509 -24.15 -2.27 -14.96
N ALA A 510 -23.53 -1.11 -14.73
CA ALA A 510 -24.18 0.19 -14.77
C ALA A 510 -24.00 0.89 -16.13
N LEU A 511 -22.77 0.85 -16.69
CA LEU A 511 -22.44 1.46 -17.97
C LEU A 511 -21.62 0.51 -18.84
N LYS A 512 -21.71 0.71 -20.16
CA LYS A 512 -20.95 -0.05 -21.16
C LYS A 512 -19.75 0.74 -21.67
N GLY A 513 -18.58 0.13 -21.66
CA GLY A 513 -17.30 0.79 -21.91
C GLY A 513 -16.82 1.65 -20.74
N PRO A 514 -15.55 2.11 -20.78
CA PRO A 514 -14.90 2.85 -19.71
C PRO A 514 -15.47 4.27 -19.58
N HIS A 515 -15.58 4.75 -18.34
CA HIS A 515 -16.07 6.09 -18.02
C HIS A 515 -15.25 6.73 -16.90
N HIS A 516 -15.08 8.05 -16.97
CA HIS A 516 -14.78 8.83 -15.76
C HIS A 516 -16.07 8.98 -14.96
N TYR A 517 -16.04 8.80 -13.64
CA TYR A 517 -17.23 8.84 -12.77
C TYR A 517 -16.97 9.61 -11.46
N ALA A 518 -18.03 10.15 -10.86
CA ALA A 518 -17.98 10.72 -9.51
C ALA A 518 -19.29 10.50 -8.75
N ILE A 519 -19.14 10.45 -7.42
CA ILE A 519 -20.23 10.46 -6.44
C ILE A 519 -20.48 11.92 -6.03
N LEU A 520 -21.74 12.33 -6.02
CA LEU A 520 -22.20 13.66 -5.61
C LEU A 520 -23.33 13.52 -4.58
N ASP A 521 -23.57 14.58 -3.80
CA ASP A 521 -24.60 14.66 -2.75
C ASP A 521 -24.68 13.42 -1.83
N SER A 522 -23.52 12.91 -1.38
CA SER A 522 -23.40 11.70 -0.53
C SER A 522 -24.04 10.43 -1.13
N GLY A 523 -24.04 10.29 -2.47
CA GLY A 523 -24.62 9.15 -3.18
C GLY A 523 -26.00 9.41 -3.79
N GLY A 524 -26.65 10.53 -3.45
CA GLY A 524 -27.94 10.93 -4.04
C GLY A 524 -27.88 11.26 -5.54
N LEU A 525 -26.67 11.49 -6.08
CA LEU A 525 -26.42 11.76 -7.49
C LEU A 525 -25.11 11.11 -7.93
N LEU A 526 -25.15 10.36 -9.02
CA LEU A 526 -23.97 9.81 -9.71
C LEU A 526 -23.82 10.46 -11.07
N VAL A 527 -22.59 10.76 -11.47
CA VAL A 527 -22.26 11.32 -12.79
C VAL A 527 -21.17 10.50 -13.47
N ALA A 528 -21.25 10.37 -14.78
CA ALA A 528 -20.30 9.62 -15.59
C ALA A 528 -20.11 10.23 -16.99
N VAL A 529 -18.89 10.20 -17.49
CA VAL A 529 -18.46 10.73 -18.79
C VAL A 529 -17.72 9.63 -19.55
N GLU A 530 -18.14 9.35 -20.79
CA GLU A 530 -17.59 8.26 -21.60
C GLU A 530 -16.12 8.52 -21.97
N HIS A 531 -15.24 7.55 -21.71
CA HIS A 531 -13.82 7.72 -21.98
C HIS A 531 -13.46 7.34 -23.41
N ASN A 532 -13.16 8.35 -24.23
CA ASN A 532 -12.63 8.16 -25.57
C ASN A 532 -11.62 9.26 -25.91
N THR A 533 -10.37 8.89 -26.15
CA THR A 533 -9.27 9.82 -26.48
C THR A 533 -9.24 10.23 -27.96
N ALA A 534 -9.98 9.53 -28.83
CA ALA A 534 -10.00 9.76 -30.27
C ALA A 534 -11.21 10.57 -30.76
N THR A 535 -12.25 10.73 -29.94
CA THR A 535 -13.49 11.45 -30.31
C THR A 535 -13.85 12.51 -29.27
N PRO A 536 -14.09 13.77 -29.65
CA PRO A 536 -14.55 14.79 -28.71
C PRO A 536 -16.00 14.53 -28.28
N ILE A 537 -16.32 14.82 -27.02
CA ILE A 537 -17.63 14.58 -26.40
C ILE A 537 -18.47 15.86 -26.31
N SER A 538 -19.78 15.71 -26.14
CA SER A 538 -20.69 16.83 -25.81
C SER A 538 -21.78 16.46 -24.80
N GLU A 539 -21.69 15.27 -24.20
CA GLU A 539 -22.73 14.63 -23.39
C GLU A 539 -22.14 14.06 -22.10
N ILE A 540 -22.92 14.13 -21.02
CA ILE A 540 -22.65 13.56 -19.70
C ILE A 540 -23.83 12.67 -19.30
N LYS A 541 -23.54 11.58 -18.58
CA LYS A 541 -24.53 10.63 -18.08
C LYS A 541 -24.70 10.85 -16.57
N PHE A 542 -25.93 10.76 -16.06
CA PHE A 542 -26.19 10.89 -14.62
C PHE A 542 -27.28 9.94 -14.14
N SER A 543 -27.25 9.57 -12.87
CA SER A 543 -28.22 8.71 -12.18
C SER A 543 -28.59 9.32 -10.83
N THR A 544 -29.84 9.17 -10.39
CA THR A 544 -30.31 9.59 -9.06
C THR A 544 -30.87 8.42 -8.25
N ASP A 545 -30.48 7.19 -8.59
CA ASP A 545 -31.02 5.93 -8.06
C ASP A 545 -29.92 4.88 -7.85
N GLU A 546 -28.77 5.32 -7.34
CA GLU A 546 -27.58 4.48 -7.06
C GLU A 546 -27.07 3.68 -8.28
N GLY A 547 -27.27 4.23 -9.48
CA GLY A 547 -26.72 3.72 -10.75
C GLY A 547 -27.66 2.81 -11.56
N GLN A 548 -28.94 2.71 -11.18
CA GLN A 548 -29.90 1.82 -11.82
C GLN A 548 -30.48 2.37 -13.12
N CYS A 549 -30.80 3.66 -13.19
CA CYS A 549 -31.26 4.35 -14.39
C CYS A 549 -30.36 5.53 -14.74
N TRP A 550 -29.76 5.49 -15.94
CA TRP A 550 -28.89 6.55 -16.44
C TRP A 550 -29.60 7.44 -17.46
N HIS A 551 -29.52 8.76 -17.24
CA HIS A 551 -30.00 9.81 -18.13
C HIS A 551 -28.83 10.49 -18.85
N VAL A 552 -28.96 10.77 -20.14
CA VAL A 552 -27.96 11.49 -20.93
C VAL A 552 -28.36 12.97 -20.99
N TYR A 553 -27.44 13.87 -20.65
CA TYR A 553 -27.58 15.31 -20.80
C TYR A 553 -26.50 15.87 -21.73
N LYS A 554 -26.92 16.66 -22.73
CA LYS A 554 -26.02 17.34 -23.68
C LYS A 554 -25.60 18.70 -23.14
N PHE A 555 -24.41 18.78 -22.57
CA PHE A 555 -23.90 19.98 -21.89
C PHE A 555 -23.36 21.06 -22.85
N THR A 556 -23.05 20.71 -24.10
CA THR A 556 -22.57 21.68 -25.11
C THR A 556 -23.02 21.34 -26.53
N GLN A 557 -22.99 22.34 -27.42
CA GLN A 557 -23.20 22.17 -28.86
C GLN A 557 -21.88 21.98 -29.63
N THR A 558 -20.76 22.42 -29.06
CA THR A 558 -19.40 22.33 -29.63
C THR A 558 -18.60 21.28 -28.86
N PRO A 559 -18.38 20.08 -29.42
CA PRO A 559 -17.68 19.00 -28.71
C PRO A 559 -16.26 19.38 -28.27
N MET A 560 -15.83 18.85 -27.13
CA MET A 560 -14.47 19.03 -26.61
C MET A 560 -13.77 17.68 -26.43
N PHE A 561 -12.45 17.65 -26.59
CA PHE A 561 -11.66 16.51 -26.14
C PHE A 561 -11.57 16.55 -24.62
N PHE A 562 -12.19 15.56 -23.97
CA PHE A 562 -12.25 15.44 -22.53
C PHE A 562 -10.93 14.94 -21.96
N THR A 563 -10.56 15.44 -20.78
CA THR A 563 -9.29 15.11 -20.09
C THR A 563 -9.50 14.64 -18.66
N GLY A 564 -10.49 15.18 -17.94
CA GLY A 564 -10.77 14.80 -16.57
C GLY A 564 -12.04 15.47 -16.03
N LEU A 565 -12.52 14.92 -14.92
CA LEU A 565 -13.71 15.39 -14.20
C LEU A 565 -13.28 15.83 -12.79
N ALA A 566 -13.69 17.03 -12.38
CA ALA A 566 -13.40 17.56 -11.06
C ALA A 566 -14.70 17.83 -10.29
N SER A 567 -14.78 17.31 -9.08
CA SER A 567 -15.81 17.63 -8.08
C SER A 567 -15.13 18.01 -6.77
N GLU A 568 -15.87 18.58 -5.84
CA GLU A 568 -15.36 18.88 -4.51
C GLU A 568 -15.08 17.58 -3.72
N PRO A 569 -13.92 17.44 -3.05
CA PRO A 569 -13.59 16.25 -2.26
C PRO A 569 -14.64 15.88 -1.19
N GLY A 570 -14.80 14.58 -0.91
CA GLY A 570 -15.77 14.07 0.07
C GLY A 570 -17.22 14.04 -0.42
N ALA A 571 -17.44 14.12 -1.73
CA ALA A 571 -18.72 13.88 -2.42
C ALA A 571 -19.96 14.65 -1.90
N ARG A 572 -19.80 15.80 -1.22
CA ARG A 572 -20.91 16.59 -0.64
C ARG A 572 -21.52 17.63 -1.58
N SER A 573 -20.83 17.98 -2.66
CA SER A 573 -21.30 18.97 -3.64
C SER A 573 -22.32 18.38 -4.62
N VAL A 574 -23.09 19.26 -5.25
CA VAL A 574 -23.94 18.99 -6.43
C VAL A 574 -23.38 19.64 -7.71
N ASN A 575 -22.14 20.16 -7.64
CA ASN A 575 -21.43 20.78 -8.75
C ASN A 575 -20.34 19.84 -9.27
N VAL A 576 -20.20 19.74 -10.59
CA VAL A 576 -19.11 19.00 -11.26
C VAL A 576 -18.60 19.76 -12.47
N SER A 577 -17.28 19.84 -12.62
CA SER A 577 -16.57 20.49 -13.72
C SER A 577 -15.97 19.44 -14.67
N LEU A 578 -16.37 19.45 -15.93
CA LEU A 578 -15.75 18.66 -16.99
C LEU A 578 -14.64 19.49 -17.64
N TRP A 579 -13.41 18.97 -17.63
CA TRP A 579 -12.23 19.64 -18.19
C TRP A 579 -11.81 19.04 -19.53
N GLY A 580 -11.44 19.90 -20.47
CA GLY A 580 -10.99 19.48 -21.79
C GLY A 580 -10.41 20.63 -22.62
N TYR A 581 -10.27 20.38 -23.91
CA TYR A 581 -9.86 21.38 -24.89
C TYR A 581 -10.72 21.31 -26.16
N GLU A 582 -10.90 22.46 -26.82
CA GLU A 582 -11.73 22.56 -28.03
C GLU A 582 -10.97 22.06 -29.27
N ASP A 583 -11.71 21.45 -30.21
CA ASP A 583 -11.20 21.02 -31.52
C ASP A 583 -11.05 22.22 -32.46
N ALA A 584 -9.93 22.93 -32.29
CA ALA A 584 -9.64 24.18 -32.98
C ALA A 584 -8.17 24.26 -33.44
N LEU A 585 -7.90 25.12 -34.43
CA LEU A 585 -6.54 25.43 -34.92
C LEU A 585 -5.58 25.90 -33.80
N ILE A 586 -6.13 26.39 -32.70
CA ILE A 586 -5.46 26.73 -31.45
C ILE A 586 -6.35 26.14 -30.35
N SER A 587 -5.96 25.00 -29.79
CA SER A 587 -6.67 24.40 -28.65
C SER A 587 -6.42 25.22 -27.38
N HIS A 588 -7.47 25.85 -26.87
CA HIS A 588 -7.52 26.41 -25.52
C HIS A 588 -8.16 25.41 -24.56
N TRP A 589 -7.78 25.48 -23.29
CA TRP A 589 -8.50 24.77 -22.23
C TRP A 589 -9.89 25.34 -22.04
N VAL A 590 -10.87 24.46 -21.87
CA VAL A 590 -12.26 24.79 -21.57
C VAL A 590 -12.74 23.93 -20.40
N THR A 591 -13.54 24.52 -19.53
CA THR A 591 -14.25 23.81 -18.47
C THR A 591 -15.75 24.07 -18.57
N TYR A 592 -16.55 23.03 -18.34
CA TYR A 592 -18.00 23.08 -18.28
C TYR A 592 -18.45 22.59 -16.90
N THR A 593 -18.92 23.51 -16.06
CA THR A 593 -19.36 23.23 -14.70
C THR A 593 -20.88 23.20 -14.62
N ILE A 594 -21.42 22.06 -14.20
CA ILE A 594 -22.85 21.77 -14.14
C ILE A 594 -23.28 21.72 -12.68
N ASP A 595 -24.30 22.50 -12.32
CA ASP A 595 -24.94 22.47 -11.00
C ASP A 595 -26.27 21.72 -11.07
N PHE A 596 -26.35 20.60 -10.35
CA PHE A 596 -27.52 19.72 -10.33
C PHE A 596 -28.59 20.12 -9.31
N LYS A 597 -28.42 21.23 -8.57
CA LYS A 597 -29.37 21.71 -7.54
C LYS A 597 -30.81 21.85 -8.04
N ASP A 598 -31.01 22.38 -9.25
CA ASP A 598 -32.36 22.53 -9.83
C ASP A 598 -32.96 21.20 -10.33
N LEU A 599 -32.16 20.14 -10.49
CA LEU A 599 -32.67 18.78 -10.64
C LEU A 599 -33.30 18.31 -9.32
N LEU A 600 -32.57 18.45 -8.22
CA LEU A 600 -32.92 18.02 -6.86
C LEU A 600 -33.83 19.04 -6.13
N THR A 601 -35.01 19.30 -6.72
CA THR A 601 -35.96 20.38 -6.34
C THR A 601 -36.49 20.43 -4.89
N ARG A 602 -36.14 19.47 -4.04
CA ARG A 602 -36.62 19.35 -2.65
C ARG A 602 -35.50 18.76 -1.79
N THR A 603 -35.38 19.15 -0.54
CA THR A 603 -34.55 18.44 0.43
C THR A 603 -35.18 17.10 0.81
N CYS A 604 -34.34 16.11 1.12
CA CYS A 604 -34.81 14.83 1.66
C CYS A 604 -35.47 15.03 3.03
N GLN A 605 -36.51 14.23 3.29
CA GLN A 605 -37.30 14.20 4.52
C GLN A 605 -37.24 12.78 5.12
N GLU A 606 -37.70 12.59 6.36
CA GLU A 606 -37.74 11.25 6.99
C GLU A 606 -38.44 10.18 6.11
N ASN A 607 -39.46 10.57 5.34
CA ASN A 607 -40.16 9.69 4.41
C ASN A 607 -39.39 9.37 3.11
N ASP A 608 -38.17 9.87 2.93
CA ASP A 608 -37.26 9.49 1.84
C ASP A 608 -36.21 8.45 2.29
N TYR A 609 -36.09 8.18 3.59
CA TYR A 609 -35.10 7.24 4.14
C TYR A 609 -35.70 5.85 4.45
N VAL A 610 -34.90 4.81 4.22
CA VAL A 610 -35.17 3.41 4.57
C VAL A 610 -34.11 2.90 5.55
N GLN A 611 -34.51 2.01 6.46
CA GLN A 611 -33.54 1.28 7.29
C GLN A 611 -32.92 0.15 6.47
N TRP A 612 -31.59 0.11 6.41
CA TRP A 612 -30.81 -0.95 5.79
C TRP A 612 -29.90 -1.57 6.85
N LEU A 613 -29.78 -2.91 6.86
CA LEU A 613 -28.85 -3.65 7.72
C LEU A 613 -27.62 -3.97 6.88
N ALA A 614 -26.45 -3.55 7.34
CA ALA A 614 -25.19 -3.86 6.67
C ALA A 614 -24.82 -5.35 6.82
N HIS A 615 -24.08 -5.88 5.84
CA HIS A 615 -23.56 -7.26 5.81
C HIS A 615 -24.63 -8.36 5.94
N SER A 616 -25.87 -8.06 5.53
CA SER A 616 -27.04 -8.92 5.73
C SER A 616 -27.48 -9.60 4.44
N ASP A 617 -27.63 -10.93 4.47
CA ASP A 617 -28.23 -11.71 3.38
C ASP A 617 -29.59 -12.35 3.74
N ASP A 618 -29.85 -12.66 5.02
CA ASP A 618 -31.17 -13.03 5.54
C ASP A 618 -31.54 -12.28 6.83
N ILE A 619 -32.32 -11.21 6.66
CA ILE A 619 -32.91 -10.37 7.73
C ILE A 619 -33.75 -11.19 8.74
N SER A 620 -34.13 -12.44 8.43
CA SER A 620 -34.84 -13.33 9.35
C SER A 620 -33.94 -14.04 10.37
N ASP A 621 -32.62 -14.14 10.13
CA ASP A 621 -31.66 -14.72 11.06
C ASP A 621 -31.28 -13.69 12.17
N PRO A 622 -31.39 -14.06 13.46
CA PRO A 622 -31.07 -13.17 14.57
C PRO A 622 -29.57 -12.81 14.71
N GLU A 623 -28.65 -13.51 14.06
CA GLU A 623 -27.19 -13.30 14.07
C GLU A 623 -26.65 -12.72 12.73
N ASP A 624 -27.41 -12.75 11.63
CA ASP A 624 -27.02 -12.17 10.32
C ASP A 624 -26.67 -10.65 10.37
N GLY A 625 -25.64 -10.23 9.64
CA GLY A 625 -25.07 -8.88 9.70
C GLY A 625 -24.18 -8.59 10.92
N CYS A 626 -23.83 -9.60 11.73
CA CYS A 626 -22.76 -9.48 12.73
C CYS A 626 -21.39 -9.46 12.05
N MET A 627 -20.70 -8.31 12.08
CA MET A 627 -19.31 -8.20 11.62
C MET A 627 -18.42 -7.58 12.70
N LEU A 628 -17.34 -8.27 13.06
CA LEU A 628 -16.43 -7.87 14.14
C LEU A 628 -17.22 -7.57 15.43
N GLY A 629 -18.08 -8.52 15.79
CA GLY A 629 -18.86 -8.48 17.01
C GLY A 629 -20.02 -7.49 17.10
N TYR A 630 -20.39 -6.74 16.04
CA TYR A 630 -21.61 -5.92 16.06
C TYR A 630 -22.25 -5.70 14.69
N LYS A 631 -23.58 -5.51 14.71
CA LYS A 631 -24.39 -5.14 13.53
C LYS A 631 -24.50 -3.64 13.40
N GLU A 632 -24.61 -3.12 12.16
CA GLU A 632 -24.87 -1.70 11.91
C GLU A 632 -26.12 -1.50 11.04
N ARG A 633 -27.14 -0.83 11.60
CA ARG A 633 -28.35 -0.41 10.88
C ARG A 633 -28.23 1.05 10.46
N PHE A 634 -28.27 1.30 9.15
CA PHE A 634 -28.15 2.62 8.54
C PHE A 634 -29.51 3.17 8.12
N LEU A 635 -29.66 4.49 8.08
CA LEU A 635 -30.68 5.16 7.29
C LEU A 635 -30.08 5.57 5.93
N ARG A 636 -30.49 4.90 4.86
CA ARG A 636 -30.13 5.24 3.46
C ARG A 636 -31.32 5.88 2.77
N VAL A 637 -31.09 6.72 1.75
CA VAL A 637 -32.17 7.25 0.90
C VAL A 637 -32.72 6.11 0.02
N ARG A 638 -34.02 6.10 -0.26
CA ARG A 638 -34.60 5.14 -1.22
C ARG A 638 -34.18 5.49 -2.64
N LYS A 639 -33.89 4.47 -3.45
CA LYS A 639 -33.57 4.60 -4.88
C LYS A 639 -34.65 5.31 -5.72
N ASP A 640 -35.91 5.35 -5.26
CA ASP A 640 -37.00 6.08 -5.93
C ASP A 640 -37.12 7.56 -5.53
N SER A 641 -36.42 7.97 -4.46
CA SER A 641 -36.68 9.21 -3.74
C SER A 641 -35.72 10.31 -4.15
N VAL A 642 -35.94 10.87 -5.35
CA VAL A 642 -35.14 12.00 -5.86
C VAL A 642 -35.31 13.23 -4.97
N CYS A 643 -34.27 13.57 -4.21
CA CYS A 643 -34.19 14.72 -3.31
C CYS A 643 -32.72 15.11 -3.07
N TRP A 644 -32.50 16.32 -2.56
CA TRP A 644 -31.20 16.82 -2.12
C TRP A 644 -30.94 16.36 -0.68
N ILE A 645 -29.90 15.55 -0.48
CA ILE A 645 -29.46 15.01 0.82
C ILE A 645 -28.84 16.13 1.66
N GLY A 646 -28.00 16.97 1.06
CA GLY A 646 -27.50 18.21 1.66
C GLY A 646 -26.11 18.10 2.26
N ARG A 647 -25.38 19.23 2.25
CA ARG A 647 -23.97 19.29 2.69
C ARG A 647 -23.77 18.79 4.12
N ASP A 648 -24.68 19.17 5.01
CA ASP A 648 -24.60 18.90 6.45
C ASP A 648 -25.04 17.46 6.82
N TYR A 649 -25.26 16.58 5.84
CA TYR A 649 -25.66 15.20 6.07
C TYR A 649 -24.62 14.40 6.87
N ILE A 650 -25.10 13.77 7.94
CA ILE A 650 -24.33 12.85 8.78
C ILE A 650 -24.98 11.48 8.66
N VAL A 651 -24.19 10.49 8.26
CA VAL A 651 -24.62 9.09 8.14
C VAL A 651 -25.20 8.61 9.47
N THR A 652 -26.51 8.44 9.51
CA THR A 652 -27.21 7.99 10.73
C THR A 652 -27.17 6.47 10.78
N LYS A 653 -26.41 5.94 11.74
CA LYS A 653 -26.26 4.49 11.99
C LYS A 653 -26.48 4.13 13.46
N GLN A 654 -27.03 2.93 13.67
CA GLN A 654 -27.32 2.36 14.98
C GLN A 654 -26.55 1.05 15.15
N PRO A 655 -25.50 0.99 15.99
CA PRO A 655 -24.80 -0.25 16.29
C PRO A 655 -25.64 -1.13 17.22
N THR A 656 -25.57 -2.45 17.04
CA THR A 656 -26.17 -3.45 17.94
C THR A 656 -25.12 -4.53 18.23
N PRO A 657 -24.60 -4.64 19.47
CA PRO A 657 -23.61 -5.66 19.81
C PRO A 657 -24.13 -7.08 19.58
N CYS A 658 -23.26 -7.94 19.07
CA CYS A 658 -23.45 -9.38 18.93
C CYS A 658 -22.84 -10.10 20.13
N ARG A 659 -23.15 -11.40 20.28
CA ARG A 659 -22.44 -12.25 21.24
C ARG A 659 -21.12 -12.71 20.65
N CYS A 660 -20.08 -12.81 21.47
CA CYS A 660 -18.81 -13.37 21.05
C CYS A 660 -18.94 -14.88 20.78
N THR A 661 -18.29 -15.30 19.71
CA THR A 661 -18.01 -16.66 19.29
C THR A 661 -16.49 -16.87 19.27
N LEU A 662 -15.99 -18.09 19.05
CA LEU A 662 -14.57 -18.28 18.76
C LEU A 662 -14.07 -17.51 17.52
N ASP A 663 -14.94 -17.17 16.58
CA ASP A 663 -14.54 -16.51 15.35
C ASP A 663 -14.14 -15.05 15.55
N ASP A 664 -14.69 -14.36 16.56
CA ASP A 664 -14.31 -12.99 17.00
C ASP A 664 -12.89 -12.91 17.64
N PHE A 665 -12.13 -14.04 17.68
CA PHE A 665 -10.78 -14.13 18.23
C PHE A 665 -9.76 -14.72 17.23
N LEU A 666 -8.73 -13.93 16.91
CA LEU A 666 -7.50 -14.41 16.25
C LEU A 666 -6.77 -15.42 17.14
N CYS A 667 -5.98 -16.30 16.52
CA CYS A 667 -4.99 -17.05 17.27
C CYS A 667 -3.86 -16.13 17.72
N ASP A 668 -3.45 -16.29 18.97
CA ASP A 668 -2.34 -15.54 19.55
C ASP A 668 -0.99 -16.23 19.25
N PHE A 669 0.12 -15.58 19.59
CA PHE A 669 1.47 -16.06 19.29
C PHE A 669 1.68 -17.55 19.65
N GLY A 670 2.13 -18.35 18.68
CA GLY A 670 2.38 -19.79 18.84
C GLY A 670 1.14 -20.69 18.74
N TYR A 671 -0.01 -20.17 18.31
CA TYR A 671 -1.23 -20.93 18.03
C TYR A 671 -1.65 -20.78 16.56
N TYR A 672 -2.48 -21.70 16.05
CA TYR A 672 -3.02 -21.66 14.69
C TYR A 672 -4.41 -22.31 14.62
N ARG A 673 -5.24 -21.90 13.64
CA ARG A 673 -6.49 -22.59 13.30
C ARG A 673 -6.22 -23.74 12.33
N LYS A 674 -7.04 -24.78 12.37
CA LYS A 674 -7.12 -25.80 11.30
C LYS A 674 -8.16 -25.40 10.26
N GLU A 675 -8.05 -25.94 9.05
CA GLU A 675 -9.08 -25.79 8.02
C GLU A 675 -10.46 -26.19 8.57
N ASN A 676 -11.45 -25.32 8.40
CA ASN A 676 -12.83 -25.50 8.88
C ASN A 676 -12.95 -25.66 10.42
N SER A 677 -12.08 -25.00 11.20
CA SER A 677 -12.09 -25.02 12.67
C SER A 677 -11.83 -23.63 13.26
N SER A 678 -12.81 -23.07 13.97
CA SER A 678 -12.66 -21.83 14.74
C SER A 678 -11.74 -21.99 15.97
N GLU A 679 -11.48 -23.23 16.43
CA GLU A 679 -10.53 -23.49 17.51
C GLU A 679 -9.08 -23.18 17.11
N CYS A 680 -8.43 -22.30 17.88
CA CYS A 680 -6.99 -22.10 17.89
C CYS A 680 -6.30 -23.17 18.74
N ILE A 681 -5.34 -23.87 18.14
CA ILE A 681 -4.56 -24.94 18.77
C ILE A 681 -3.07 -24.56 18.84
N GLU A 682 -2.39 -25.01 19.89
CA GLU A 682 -0.97 -24.73 20.11
C GLU A 682 -0.12 -25.39 19.00
N GLN A 683 0.82 -24.63 18.41
CA GLN A 683 1.77 -25.17 17.43
C GLN A 683 2.64 -26.27 18.08
N ALA A 684 2.94 -27.35 17.33
CA ALA A 684 3.72 -28.49 17.85
C ALA A 684 5.23 -28.22 17.92
N ASP A 685 5.77 -27.44 16.98
CA ASP A 685 7.11 -26.89 16.97
C ASP A 685 7.02 -25.42 16.51
N LEU A 686 7.71 -24.49 17.17
CA LEU A 686 7.88 -23.12 16.67
C LEU A 686 9.05 -23.11 15.68
N LYS A 687 8.86 -22.54 14.48
CA LYS A 687 9.81 -22.62 13.36
C LYS A 687 9.97 -21.29 12.64
N GLY A 688 11.13 -21.08 12.03
CA GLY A 688 11.46 -19.82 11.35
C GLY A 688 11.31 -18.63 12.29
N HIS A 689 10.67 -17.56 11.80
CA HIS A 689 10.54 -16.31 12.55
C HIS A 689 9.75 -16.44 13.87
N ASP A 690 8.77 -17.35 13.97
CA ASP A 690 8.05 -17.60 15.24
C ASP A 690 9.02 -18.07 16.34
N LEU A 691 10.06 -18.84 16.00
CA LEU A 691 11.10 -19.24 16.95
C LEU A 691 12.01 -18.05 17.33
N GLU A 692 12.32 -17.17 16.39
CA GLU A 692 13.17 -15.99 16.62
C GLU A 692 12.52 -15.01 17.62
N ILE A 693 11.21 -14.76 17.48
CA ILE A 693 10.42 -13.97 18.45
C ILE A 693 10.42 -14.67 19.81
N CYS A 694 10.31 -16.01 19.84
CA CYS A 694 10.28 -16.72 21.12
C CYS A 694 11.61 -16.68 21.89
N ILE A 695 12.72 -16.42 21.19
CA ILE A 695 14.06 -16.27 21.77
C ILE A 695 14.39 -14.80 22.11
N HIS A 696 13.99 -13.85 21.26
CA HIS A 696 14.41 -12.43 21.36
C HIS A 696 13.29 -11.45 21.77
N GLY A 697 12.03 -11.85 21.66
CA GLY A 697 10.85 -11.03 21.96
C GLY A 697 10.63 -10.78 23.45
N LYS A 698 9.77 -9.83 23.78
CA LYS A 698 9.47 -9.48 25.17
C LYS A 698 8.58 -10.55 25.81
N LYS A 699 8.78 -10.81 27.09
CA LYS A 699 7.96 -11.75 27.89
C LYS A 699 6.45 -11.45 27.82
N GLU A 700 6.06 -10.19 27.65
CA GLU A 700 4.67 -9.72 27.50
C GLU A 700 4.05 -10.06 26.12
N GLN A 701 4.87 -10.45 25.14
CA GLN A 701 4.42 -11.00 23.85
C GLN A 701 4.34 -12.54 23.89
N LEU A 702 5.13 -13.17 24.76
CA LEU A 702 5.24 -14.64 24.91
C LEU A 702 4.33 -15.22 26.01
N GLN A 703 3.47 -14.38 26.61
CA GLN A 703 2.49 -14.75 27.63
C GLN A 703 1.09 -14.75 27.04
N THR A 704 0.60 -15.94 26.68
CA THR A 704 -0.57 -16.13 25.82
C THR A 704 -1.60 -17.09 26.42
N ASN A 705 -2.88 -16.89 26.11
CA ASN A 705 -3.97 -17.85 26.33
C ASN A 705 -4.47 -18.51 25.02
N GLY A 706 -3.70 -18.40 23.93
CA GLY A 706 -3.97 -18.97 22.61
C GLY A 706 -4.98 -18.22 21.74
N TYR A 707 -5.81 -17.36 22.33
CA TYR A 707 -6.86 -16.59 21.65
C TYR A 707 -6.78 -15.11 22.00
N ARG A 708 -6.87 -14.27 20.98
CA ARG A 708 -6.68 -12.82 21.05
C ARG A 708 -7.83 -12.13 20.30
N LYS A 709 -8.57 -11.22 20.93
CA LYS A 709 -9.73 -10.59 20.26
C LYS A 709 -9.29 -9.86 18.98
N ILE A 710 -10.10 -9.94 17.92
CA ILE A 710 -9.82 -9.20 16.67
C ILE A 710 -9.78 -7.69 16.98
N PRO A 711 -8.79 -6.93 16.47
CA PRO A 711 -8.76 -5.49 16.65
C PRO A 711 -10.00 -4.80 16.07
N GLY A 712 -10.60 -3.93 16.88
CA GLY A 712 -11.84 -3.25 16.54
C GLY A 712 -13.12 -4.04 16.82
N ASP A 713 -13.04 -5.28 17.29
CA ASP A 713 -14.20 -6.11 17.60
C ASP A 713 -14.96 -5.65 18.87
N LYS A 714 -16.28 -5.51 18.76
CA LYS A 714 -17.17 -5.01 19.83
C LYS A 714 -18.28 -5.99 20.28
N CYS A 715 -18.07 -7.31 20.13
CA CYS A 715 -18.95 -8.33 20.74
C CYS A 715 -19.01 -8.24 22.27
N GLU A 716 -20.17 -8.59 22.84
CA GLU A 716 -20.49 -8.55 24.27
C GLU A 716 -21.05 -9.90 24.79
N GLY A 717 -20.34 -10.50 25.77
CA GLY A 717 -20.72 -11.80 26.32
C GLY A 717 -20.62 -12.93 25.29
N GLY A 718 -21.25 -14.07 25.55
CA GLY A 718 -21.07 -15.27 24.71
C GLY A 718 -19.86 -16.09 25.17
N GLU A 719 -18.99 -16.47 24.24
CA GLU A 719 -17.80 -17.26 24.50
C GLU A 719 -16.59 -16.38 24.86
N GLU A 720 -15.96 -16.66 26.01
CA GLU A 720 -14.63 -16.14 26.36
C GLU A 720 -13.67 -17.32 26.58
N PRO A 721 -12.59 -17.47 25.78
CA PRO A 721 -11.59 -18.52 25.97
C PRO A 721 -10.94 -18.49 27.37
N GLU A 722 -10.75 -19.66 27.98
CA GLU A 722 -10.19 -19.77 29.34
C GLU A 722 -8.78 -19.14 29.41
N ARG A 723 -8.64 -18.09 30.23
CA ARG A 723 -7.40 -17.30 30.37
C ARG A 723 -6.29 -18.01 31.17
N ARG A 724 -5.82 -19.15 30.66
CA ARG A 724 -4.64 -19.86 31.17
C ARG A 724 -3.40 -19.33 30.48
N VAL A 725 -2.74 -18.33 31.09
CA VAL A 725 -1.51 -17.72 30.54
C VAL A 725 -0.36 -18.74 30.52
N VAL A 726 -0.04 -19.23 29.33
CA VAL A 726 1.15 -20.02 29.02
C VAL A 726 2.32 -19.08 28.76
N ASP A 727 3.49 -19.44 29.27
CA ASP A 727 4.73 -18.65 29.20
C ASP A 727 5.68 -19.32 28.20
N LEU A 728 5.44 -19.09 26.89
CA LEU A 728 6.02 -19.86 25.79
C LEU A 728 7.55 -19.79 25.72
N SER A 729 8.16 -18.73 26.27
CA SER A 729 9.62 -18.60 26.34
C SER A 729 10.28 -19.80 27.03
N LYS A 730 9.59 -20.47 27.96
CA LYS A 730 10.09 -21.69 28.65
C LYS A 730 10.23 -22.90 27.72
N ARG A 731 9.43 -22.95 26.66
CA ARG A 731 9.37 -24.04 25.68
C ARG A 731 10.38 -23.84 24.56
N CYS A 732 10.62 -22.59 24.17
CA CYS A 732 11.66 -22.25 23.18
C CYS A 732 13.08 -22.34 23.75
N VAL A 733 13.22 -22.15 25.07
CA VAL A 733 14.49 -22.35 25.78
C VAL A 733 14.68 -23.81 26.26
N SER A 734 13.67 -24.68 26.23
CA SER A 734 13.87 -26.08 26.68
C SER A 734 14.75 -26.92 25.74
N ASP A 735 14.84 -26.55 24.46
CA ASP A 735 15.78 -27.18 23.50
C ASP A 735 17.16 -26.49 23.51
N LEU A 736 17.24 -25.24 23.98
CA LEU A 736 18.48 -24.50 24.19
C LEU A 736 19.11 -24.89 25.52
N LEU A 737 19.92 -25.96 25.48
CA LEU A 737 20.55 -26.61 26.64
C LEU A 737 21.15 -25.60 27.65
N GLU A 738 20.45 -25.41 28.77
CA GLU A 738 20.74 -24.31 29.71
C GLU A 738 22.19 -24.39 30.22
N PRO A 739 23.01 -23.31 30.17
CA PRO A 739 24.45 -23.37 30.46
C PRO A 739 24.83 -23.92 31.85
N GLN A 740 23.88 -23.93 32.79
CA GLN A 740 24.05 -24.51 34.12
C GLN A 740 24.24 -26.04 34.08
N LEU A 741 23.70 -26.75 33.08
CA LEU A 741 23.91 -28.19 32.90
C LEU A 741 25.30 -28.54 32.34
N LEU A 742 26.03 -27.57 31.77
CA LEU A 742 27.45 -27.73 31.42
C LEU A 742 28.40 -27.41 32.60
N THR A 743 27.88 -27.06 33.78
CA THR A 743 28.69 -26.74 34.97
C THR A 743 28.53 -27.70 36.17
N ASP A 744 27.77 -28.81 36.06
CA ASP A 744 27.75 -29.86 37.10
C ASP A 744 28.85 -30.92 36.85
N LYS A 745 29.90 -30.85 37.69
CA LYS A 745 30.92 -31.91 37.94
C LYS A 745 31.66 -32.54 36.75
N SER A 746 32.48 -31.74 36.07
CA SER A 746 33.81 -32.23 35.67
C SER A 746 34.80 -32.09 36.83
N SER A 747 34.84 -33.09 37.73
CA SER A 747 35.82 -33.09 38.83
C SER A 747 37.24 -33.25 38.28
N SER A 748 38.02 -32.16 38.29
CA SER A 748 39.33 -32.07 37.64
C SER A 748 40.37 -33.08 38.18
N HIS A 749 40.46 -34.25 37.52
CA HIS A 749 41.55 -35.22 37.72
C HIS A 749 42.84 -34.79 36.99
N SER A 750 43.19 -33.51 37.09
CA SER A 750 44.44 -32.93 36.56
C SER A 750 45.68 -33.39 37.33
N ALA A 751 45.56 -33.60 38.65
CA ALA A 751 46.67 -34.03 39.52
C ALA A 751 47.38 -35.34 39.07
N PRO A 752 46.71 -36.47 38.81
CA PRO A 752 47.39 -37.69 38.36
C PRO A 752 48.04 -37.55 36.97
N ILE A 753 47.42 -36.80 36.05
CA ILE A 753 47.95 -36.61 34.69
C ILE A 753 49.24 -35.78 34.73
N ILE A 754 49.26 -34.70 35.51
CA ILE A 754 50.47 -33.88 35.73
C ILE A 754 51.58 -34.72 36.39
N ALA A 755 51.24 -35.56 37.38
CA ALA A 755 52.20 -36.47 38.00
C ALA A 755 52.80 -37.49 37.01
N ILE A 756 51.99 -38.04 36.10
CA ILE A 756 52.46 -38.96 35.04
C ILE A 756 53.38 -38.24 34.05
N VAL A 757 53.04 -37.02 33.62
CA VAL A 757 53.89 -36.22 32.71
C VAL A 757 55.23 -35.87 33.37
N ILE A 758 55.23 -35.50 34.66
CA ILE A 758 56.46 -35.26 35.44
C ILE A 758 57.29 -36.55 35.57
N ALA A 759 56.66 -37.71 35.82
CA ALA A 759 57.36 -38.98 35.88
C ALA A 759 58.01 -39.37 34.53
N ILE A 760 57.30 -39.16 33.41
CA ILE A 760 57.83 -39.39 32.05
C ILE A 760 59.00 -38.45 31.75
N LEU A 761 58.91 -37.16 32.13
CA LEU A 761 60.02 -36.21 31.99
C LEU A 761 61.24 -36.60 32.83
N LEU A 762 61.04 -37.04 34.07
CA LEU A 762 62.13 -37.53 34.94
C LEU A 762 62.79 -38.80 34.38
N ILE A 763 62.01 -39.74 33.86
CA ILE A 763 62.54 -40.93 33.16
C ILE A 763 63.32 -40.51 31.90
N GLY A 764 62.83 -39.52 31.15
CA GLY A 764 63.52 -38.93 30.00
C GLY A 764 64.86 -38.28 30.37
N VAL A 765 64.92 -37.55 31.49
CA VAL A 765 66.18 -36.97 32.02
C VAL A 765 67.16 -38.07 32.44
N VAL A 766 66.69 -39.14 33.12
CA VAL A 766 67.54 -40.29 33.48
C VAL A 766 68.08 -41.00 32.23
N PHE A 767 67.25 -41.22 31.21
CA PHE A 767 67.69 -41.75 29.93
C PHE A 767 68.68 -40.82 29.21
N GLY A 768 68.44 -39.51 29.22
CA GLY A 768 69.35 -38.50 28.67
C GLY A 768 70.73 -38.53 29.34
N VAL A 769 70.78 -38.59 30.67
CA VAL A 769 72.03 -38.71 31.44
C VAL A 769 72.77 -40.02 31.10
N LEU A 770 72.05 -41.14 30.95
CA LEU A 770 72.63 -42.42 30.51
C LEU A 770 73.14 -42.37 29.06
N PHE A 771 72.44 -41.69 28.17
CA PHE A 771 72.81 -41.54 26.76
C PHE A 771 74.06 -40.66 26.59
N VAL A 772 74.09 -39.51 27.27
CA VAL A 772 75.26 -38.61 27.34
C VAL A 772 76.47 -39.35 27.92
N LYS A 773 76.29 -40.11 29.02
CA LYS A 773 77.35 -40.95 29.62
C LYS A 773 77.87 -42.04 28.67
N LYS A 774 77.09 -42.47 27.68
CA LYS A 774 77.48 -43.51 26.71
C LYS A 774 78.19 -42.96 25.47
N TYR A 775 77.92 -41.71 25.06
CA TYR A 775 78.43 -41.14 23.79
C TYR A 775 79.53 -40.06 23.93
N VAL A 776 79.73 -39.46 25.10
CA VAL A 776 80.72 -38.37 25.27
C VAL A 776 82.18 -38.85 25.40
N CYS A 777 82.43 -40.17 25.54
CA CYS A 777 83.79 -40.72 25.72
C CYS A 777 84.47 -41.26 24.45
N GLY A 778 83.98 -40.95 23.24
CA GLY A 778 84.65 -41.37 22.00
C GLY A 778 83.99 -40.87 20.73
N GLY A 779 84.36 -39.67 20.27
CA GLY A 779 83.81 -39.06 19.05
C GLY A 779 84.86 -38.73 17.98
N ARG A 780 84.41 -38.21 16.84
CA ARG A 780 85.18 -37.30 15.96
C ARG A 780 84.27 -36.49 15.01
N PHE A 781 84.81 -35.37 14.54
CA PHE A 781 84.15 -34.36 13.70
C PHE A 781 84.17 -34.70 12.20
N LEU A 782 83.27 -34.09 11.42
CA LEU A 782 83.51 -33.16 10.29
C LEU A 782 82.12 -32.67 9.77
N VAL A 783 81.86 -31.55 9.06
CA VAL A 783 82.35 -30.15 8.92
C VAL A 783 81.34 -29.45 7.94
N HIS A 784 81.20 -28.12 7.96
CA HIS A 784 80.11 -27.36 7.29
C HIS A 784 80.28 -27.07 5.78
N ARG A 785 79.18 -26.61 5.10
CA ARG A 785 79.11 -25.26 4.48
C ARG A 785 77.70 -24.75 4.08
N TYR A 786 77.64 -23.49 3.61
CA TYR A 786 76.49 -22.59 3.41
C TYR A 786 75.91 -22.56 1.97
N SER A 787 74.70 -22.00 1.81
CA SER A 787 74.44 -20.89 0.85
C SER A 787 73.19 -20.05 1.24
N VAL A 788 73.02 -18.87 0.60
CA VAL A 788 71.91 -17.89 0.75
C VAL A 788 71.78 -17.13 -0.59
N LEU A 789 70.56 -16.74 -1.03
CA LEU A 789 70.19 -15.49 -1.78
C LEU A 789 68.93 -15.63 -2.69
N GLN A 790 67.79 -15.04 -2.27
CA GLN A 790 67.21 -13.77 -2.75
C GLN A 790 66.91 -13.48 -4.27
N HIS A 791 65.75 -12.81 -4.49
CA HIS A 791 65.36 -11.84 -5.56
C HIS A 791 64.68 -12.25 -6.92
N ASN A 792 63.37 -11.88 -7.00
CA ASN A 792 62.75 -10.86 -7.90
C ASN A 792 62.34 -11.08 -9.40
N VAL A 793 61.33 -10.25 -9.77
CA VAL A 793 61.12 -9.45 -11.02
C VAL A 793 60.14 -9.94 -12.13
N GLU A 794 59.00 -9.21 -12.24
CA GLU A 794 58.31 -8.64 -13.44
C GLU A 794 57.75 -9.54 -14.58
N ALA A 795 56.75 -9.14 -15.41
CA ALA A 795 55.68 -8.11 -15.34
C ALA A 795 54.70 -8.19 -16.57
N ASN A 796 53.65 -7.34 -16.55
CA ASN A 796 52.85 -6.80 -17.68
C ASN A 796 51.76 -7.64 -18.39
N GLY A 797 50.63 -6.96 -18.71
CA GLY A 797 49.53 -7.38 -19.61
C GLY A 797 48.48 -6.26 -19.69
N ILE A 798 48.13 -5.81 -20.90
CA ILE A 798 47.59 -4.46 -21.25
C ILE A 798 46.83 -4.58 -22.60
N ASP A 799 45.78 -3.84 -22.99
CA ASP A 799 44.68 -3.04 -22.36
C ASP A 799 43.65 -2.75 -23.50
N ASP A 800 42.33 -2.57 -23.26
CA ASP A 800 41.39 -1.95 -24.26
C ASP A 800 40.02 -1.49 -23.69
N ALA A 801 39.23 -0.69 -24.45
CA ALA A 801 38.01 0.03 -24.00
C ALA A 801 36.93 0.30 -25.11
N LEU A 802 35.95 1.21 -24.84
CA LEU A 802 34.79 1.66 -25.67
C LEU A 802 33.61 0.65 -25.76
N ASP A 803 32.30 0.95 -25.96
CA ASP A 803 31.44 2.17 -26.09
C ASP A 803 29.92 1.71 -26.08
N THR A 804 28.82 2.48 -25.90
CA THR A 804 28.48 3.85 -25.40
C THR A 804 26.97 3.91 -24.98
N ASP A 805 26.56 4.98 -24.27
CA ASP A 805 25.21 5.59 -24.03
C ASP A 805 23.87 4.86 -24.35
N VAL A 806 22.93 4.87 -23.37
CA VAL A 806 21.53 5.38 -23.51
C VAL A 806 21.11 6.02 -22.17
N ALA A 807 20.36 7.13 -22.19
CA ALA A 807 19.81 7.77 -20.98
C ALA A 807 18.31 7.51 -20.81
N GLY A 808 17.89 7.17 -19.59
CA GLY A 808 16.50 7.26 -19.11
C GLY A 808 16.30 8.51 -18.24
N ALA A 809 15.06 8.99 -18.12
CA ALA A 809 14.70 10.10 -17.24
C ALA A 809 13.64 9.62 -16.23
N PRO A 810 13.88 9.75 -14.91
CA PRO A 810 12.91 9.32 -13.92
C PRO A 810 11.67 10.21 -13.97
N LYS A 811 10.52 9.60 -13.67
CA LYS A 811 9.29 10.31 -13.32
C LYS A 811 9.04 10.10 -11.83
N ASN A 812 8.83 11.19 -11.11
CA ASN A 812 8.37 11.11 -9.74
C ASN A 812 6.84 11.06 -9.75
N ASP A 813 6.26 9.98 -9.25
CA ASP A 813 4.94 9.96 -8.61
C ASP A 813 5.17 9.48 -7.16
N PHE A 814 4.42 10.01 -6.19
CA PHE A 814 4.75 9.88 -4.76
C PHE A 814 3.83 8.88 -4.03
N HIS A 815 4.41 7.85 -3.40
CA HIS A 815 3.72 6.94 -2.48
C HIS A 815 4.48 6.81 -1.14
N ASP A 816 4.24 7.78 -0.24
CA ASP A 816 5.09 8.20 0.90
C ASP A 816 5.12 7.26 2.14
N ASP A 817 4.84 5.96 2.01
CA ASP A 817 4.80 4.96 3.12
C ASP A 817 5.28 3.53 2.73
N SER A 818 5.98 3.35 1.59
CA SER A 818 6.62 2.08 1.20
C SER A 818 8.16 2.10 1.43
N ASP A 819 8.75 0.98 1.87
CA ASP A 819 10.21 0.82 2.01
C ASP A 819 10.92 0.66 0.64
N GLU A 820 10.14 0.58 -0.44
CA GLU A 820 10.50 0.27 -1.84
C GLU A 820 11.16 1.43 -2.60
N ASP A 821 10.88 2.68 -2.21
CA ASP A 821 11.42 3.88 -2.87
C ASP A 821 12.96 3.79 -3.01
N LEU A 822 13.46 3.98 -4.24
CA LEU A 822 14.87 3.84 -4.65
C LEU A 822 15.37 2.38 -4.73
N LEU A 823 14.80 1.60 -5.67
CA LEU A 823 15.41 0.41 -6.29
C LEU A 823 15.88 0.67 -7.75
N GLU A 824 15.97 1.94 -8.17
CA GLU A 824 16.71 2.42 -9.37
C GLU A 824 18.01 3.14 -8.98
#